data_AF-A0A938I556-F1
#
_entry.id   AF-A0A938I556-F1
#
_cell.length_a   1.000
_cell.length_b   1.000
_cell.length_c   1.000
_cell.angle_alpha   90.00
_cell.angle_beta   90.00
_cell.angle_gamma   90.00
#
_symmetry.space_group_name_H-M   'P 1'
#
loop_
_entity.id
_entity.type
_entity.pdbx_description
1 polymer ?
#
loop_
_entity_poly.entity_id
_entity_poly.type
_entity_poly.pdbx_seq_one_letter_code
_entity_poly.pdbx_strand_id
1 'polypeptide(L)'
;EPFRIYAPAPKTQTLWIVDAVPKEDGGLELKASHKQDLGFKSYVIAAHPEKPLLYIAGGGGERGKVPGAVVTLAKDGTYASHQRVDLNDDAAYLSLDRSGAFLFGVSYGNGRLNVYRLDQDGLPGKAVATIDEGKKEAHCVLISPDNKFLYIPYVKGNLALFQYRFDATAGTVTPLAPANANPPVGTGPRHLVYHPKLPMVYFTNEQGIGLSTYERRADGQLALKQDIPILPEGMSKEGLSASDLEITPDGKFIFAGLRGHTQDFDRIARYRVRDDGQAELLGLTQADKIPWGLALSPDGKYLLVSAFTGATLTAYRITTEGGLEKAASLPWDAEVFDLITLKAASSAAAGLSGIKSRSDLDAVIAATTDAALKQALTDHADAILAAAERHPHVEAVIRTIQKAPGSFTTINTTPEALKKAAGGDIAIFDTLTQISTNILGGKAHDHRKESEDPYNAAFIEHLGHISSLESVKLEASGIQDAWVAPLLKLKKLKSLSVSGFGRLGDASLAQFQQLSECPDLTNLELAYFGKATDTGWEQLAGLKNLESFTPRGAGYPGHFFAKFEGWTKLKRINFHSNGLDDEGFGYVCDRFPNLEFIKLWHSKLLTDASAEHLKKLKKLTGIEISCSKATAGLVKHLRELPMEYVALEYGVNAPAADAIDTVKAIPTLRRLKLSGNPLTDANLTALAGATQLTELSFHVSDLPDERLPQLKAFSFLKSLRIDSPKKPLSPETQAKVKALVPKVEVTFSN
;
A
#
# COMPACT_ATOMS: atom_id res chain seq x y z
N GLU A 1 16.82 1.56 -16.46
CA GLU A 1 16.45 1.24 -17.86
C GLU A 1 16.61 2.49 -18.71
N PRO A 2 16.86 2.39 -20.02
CA PRO A 2 16.76 3.53 -20.92
C PRO A 2 15.37 4.16 -20.89
N PHE A 3 15.31 5.48 -21.04
CA PHE A 3 14.06 6.23 -21.11
C PHE A 3 14.14 7.38 -22.10
N ARG A 4 12.99 8.00 -22.42
CA ARG A 4 12.94 9.20 -23.26
C ARG A 4 12.34 10.36 -22.52
N ILE A 5 12.83 11.54 -22.89
CA ILE A 5 12.37 12.84 -22.39
C ILE A 5 11.74 13.57 -23.57
N TYR A 6 10.53 14.07 -23.36
CA TYR A 6 9.78 14.83 -24.35
C TYR A 6 9.55 16.24 -23.83
N ALA A 7 9.89 17.25 -24.61
CA ALA A 7 9.78 18.64 -24.18
C ALA A 7 9.37 19.55 -25.34
N PRO A 8 8.25 20.29 -25.25
CA PRO A 8 7.91 21.32 -26.22
C PRO A 8 8.89 22.51 -26.12
N ALA A 9 9.38 22.96 -27.28
CA ALA A 9 10.29 24.10 -27.41
C ALA A 9 9.58 25.24 -28.17
N PRO A 10 9.02 26.23 -27.46
CA PRO A 10 8.17 27.26 -28.08
C PRO A 10 8.90 28.17 -29.07
N LYS A 11 10.20 28.44 -28.87
CA LYS A 11 11.00 29.27 -29.79
C LYS A 11 11.15 28.64 -31.17
N THR A 12 11.40 27.33 -31.20
CA THR A 12 11.62 26.57 -32.44
C THR A 12 10.35 25.90 -32.93
N GLN A 13 9.26 25.94 -32.15
CA GLN A 13 7.98 25.29 -32.44
C GLN A 13 8.10 23.76 -32.59
N THR A 14 9.10 23.19 -31.91
CA THR A 14 9.41 21.76 -32.02
C THR A 14 9.09 21.00 -30.73
N LEU A 15 8.78 19.71 -30.85
CA LEU A 15 8.86 18.73 -29.77
C LEU A 15 10.26 18.12 -29.78
N TRP A 16 11.02 18.34 -28.71
CA TRP A 16 12.26 17.62 -28.46
C TRP A 16 11.98 16.20 -28.00
N ILE A 17 12.76 15.26 -28.52
CA ILE A 17 12.83 13.89 -28.05
C ILE A 17 14.29 13.60 -27.74
N VAL A 18 14.56 13.28 -26.48
CA VAL A 18 15.92 13.03 -25.97
C VAL A 18 15.96 11.61 -25.42
N ASP A 19 16.88 10.81 -25.94
CA ASP A 19 17.18 9.49 -25.39
C ASP A 19 18.06 9.65 -24.15
N ALA A 20 17.70 8.94 -23.08
CA ALA A 20 18.42 8.89 -21.82
C ALA A 20 18.84 7.44 -21.54
N VAL A 21 20.15 7.19 -21.53
CA VAL A 21 20.72 5.85 -21.33
C VAL A 21 21.57 5.83 -20.06
N PRO A 22 21.15 5.09 -19.01
CA PRO A 22 21.94 4.95 -17.79
C PRO A 22 23.28 4.24 -18.04
N LYS A 23 24.32 4.68 -17.35
CA LYS A 23 25.66 4.05 -17.37
C LYS A 23 25.89 3.22 -16.10
N GLU A 24 26.82 2.27 -16.16
CA GLU A 24 27.13 1.38 -15.01
C GLU A 24 27.64 2.13 -13.77
N ASP A 25 28.33 3.26 -13.95
CA ASP A 25 28.82 4.13 -12.87
C ASP A 25 27.71 4.99 -12.23
N GLY A 26 26.47 4.83 -12.70
CA GLY A 26 25.31 5.63 -12.33
C GLY A 26 25.26 7.01 -13.00
N GLY A 27 26.15 7.30 -13.94
CA GLY A 27 26.02 8.41 -14.87
C GLY A 27 24.83 8.22 -15.83
N LEU A 28 24.55 9.25 -16.62
CA LEU A 28 23.50 9.20 -17.65
C LEU A 28 24.07 9.73 -18.96
N GLU A 29 23.72 9.10 -20.09
CA GLU A 29 23.94 9.66 -21.41
C GLU A 29 22.65 10.30 -21.89
N LEU A 30 22.71 11.58 -22.28
CA LEU A 30 21.60 12.31 -22.88
C LEU A 30 21.93 12.60 -24.34
N LYS A 31 21.06 12.19 -25.26
CA LYS A 31 21.23 12.43 -26.69
C LYS A 31 19.93 12.91 -27.31
N ALA A 32 19.95 14.09 -27.92
CA ALA A 32 18.84 14.57 -28.74
C ALA A 32 18.64 13.61 -29.93
N SER A 33 17.58 12.82 -29.91
CA SER A 33 17.33 11.78 -30.91
C SER A 33 16.44 12.28 -32.05
N HIS A 34 15.49 13.15 -31.75
CA HIS A 34 14.62 13.77 -32.76
C HIS A 34 14.13 15.15 -32.32
N LYS A 35 13.85 16.03 -33.30
CA LYS A 35 13.09 17.25 -33.09
C LYS A 35 11.97 17.29 -34.10
N GLN A 36 10.73 17.23 -33.63
CA GLN A 36 9.57 17.26 -34.50
C GLN A 36 8.99 18.67 -34.57
N ASP A 37 8.90 19.24 -35.76
CA ASP A 37 8.14 20.48 -35.97
C ASP A 37 6.64 20.24 -35.75
N LEU A 38 6.04 21.05 -34.86
CA LEU A 38 4.61 21.08 -34.59
C LEU A 38 3.92 22.23 -35.35
N GLY A 39 4.70 23.23 -35.79
CA GLY A 39 4.27 24.41 -36.53
C GLY A 39 3.42 25.40 -35.73
N PHE A 40 3.53 25.38 -34.40
CA PHE A 40 2.98 26.40 -33.51
C PHE A 40 3.82 26.50 -32.24
N LYS A 41 3.72 27.62 -31.52
CA LYS A 41 4.40 27.77 -30.22
C LYS A 41 3.73 26.86 -29.19
N SER A 42 4.43 25.82 -28.77
CA SER A 42 4.00 24.84 -27.77
C SER A 42 4.66 25.10 -26.42
N TYR A 43 3.91 25.00 -25.32
CA TYR A 43 4.40 25.37 -23.97
C TYR A 43 4.37 24.23 -22.96
N VAL A 44 3.30 23.44 -22.95
CA VAL A 44 3.06 22.41 -21.93
C VAL A 44 2.71 21.08 -22.55
N ILE A 45 2.99 20.00 -21.84
CA ILE A 45 2.85 18.63 -22.32
C ILE A 45 2.28 17.71 -21.23
N ALA A 46 1.44 16.74 -21.62
CA ALA A 46 0.99 15.67 -20.75
C ALA A 46 0.99 14.33 -21.49
N ALA A 47 1.29 13.24 -20.79
CA ALA A 47 1.20 11.89 -21.35
C ALA A 47 -0.14 11.24 -21.00
N HIS A 48 -0.73 10.50 -21.95
CA HIS A 48 -1.84 9.62 -21.63
C HIS A 48 -1.37 8.47 -20.69
N PRO A 49 -2.17 8.05 -19.68
CA PRO A 49 -1.75 7.00 -18.74
C PRO A 49 -1.56 5.61 -19.37
N GLU A 50 -2.38 5.26 -20.37
CA GLU A 50 -2.34 3.92 -21.02
C GLU A 50 -1.93 3.92 -22.50
N LYS A 51 -2.45 4.83 -23.32
CA LYS A 51 -2.18 4.95 -24.75
C LYS A 51 -0.83 5.64 -25.02
N PRO A 52 -0.15 5.35 -26.15
CA PRO A 52 1.11 5.99 -26.53
C PRO A 52 0.87 7.39 -27.12
N LEU A 53 0.21 8.26 -26.36
CA LEU A 53 -0.21 9.60 -26.79
C LEU A 53 0.36 10.69 -25.88
N LEU A 54 0.80 11.79 -26.48
CA LEU A 54 1.16 13.03 -25.79
C LEU A 54 0.21 14.15 -26.21
N TYR A 55 -0.22 14.95 -25.24
CA TYR A 55 -1.04 16.13 -25.44
C TYR A 55 -0.17 17.36 -25.26
N ILE A 56 -0.17 18.23 -26.26
CA ILE A 56 0.64 19.45 -26.26
C ILE A 56 -0.30 20.63 -26.46
N ALA A 57 -0.23 21.61 -25.56
CA ALA A 57 -0.94 22.87 -25.72
C ALA A 57 0.03 23.98 -26.12
N GLY A 58 -0.42 24.80 -27.06
CA GLY A 58 0.24 26.02 -27.45
C GLY A 58 -0.36 27.26 -26.80
N GLY A 59 0.00 28.40 -27.36
CA GLY A 59 -0.51 29.69 -26.93
C GLY A 59 -0.71 30.64 -28.09
N GLY A 60 -1.62 31.59 -27.91
CA GLY A 60 -2.13 32.49 -28.94
C GLY A 60 -3.30 31.89 -29.70
N GLY A 61 -4.11 32.75 -30.31
CA GLY A 61 -5.36 32.37 -30.98
C GLY A 61 -6.59 32.91 -30.26
N GLU A 62 -7.75 32.78 -30.91
CA GLU A 62 -9.04 33.11 -30.30
C GLU A 62 -9.52 31.95 -29.44
N ARG A 63 -10.44 32.22 -28.50
CA ARG A 63 -11.05 31.17 -27.68
C ARG A 63 -11.65 30.07 -28.57
N GLY A 64 -11.30 28.82 -28.30
CA GLY A 64 -11.74 27.66 -29.09
C GLY A 64 -10.96 27.43 -30.38
N LYS A 65 -9.87 28.19 -30.60
CA LYS A 65 -8.93 28.06 -31.73
C LYS A 65 -7.48 28.17 -31.25
N VAL A 66 -7.21 27.89 -29.98
CA VAL A 66 -5.86 27.87 -29.45
C VAL A 66 -5.17 26.61 -29.97
N PRO A 67 -4.01 26.70 -30.64
CA PRO A 67 -3.41 25.54 -31.27
C PRO A 67 -2.88 24.56 -30.23
N GLY A 68 -3.17 23.29 -30.44
CA GLY A 68 -2.59 22.16 -29.73
C GLY A 68 -2.30 21.00 -30.67
N ALA A 69 -1.69 19.95 -30.13
CA ALA A 69 -1.46 18.71 -30.86
C ALA A 69 -1.63 17.49 -29.96
N VAL A 70 -2.14 16.40 -30.55
CA VAL A 70 -2.05 15.05 -30.00
C VAL A 70 -0.99 14.30 -30.80
N VAL A 71 0.12 13.98 -30.15
CA VAL A 71 1.25 13.25 -30.74
C VAL A 71 1.06 11.77 -30.47
N THR A 72 1.12 10.95 -31.52
CA THR A 72 1.17 9.50 -31.41
C THR A 72 2.62 9.05 -31.40
N LEU A 73 2.97 8.23 -30.40
CA LEU A 73 4.26 7.58 -30.29
C LEU A 73 4.17 6.17 -30.88
N ALA A 74 5.26 5.73 -31.52
CA ALA A 74 5.45 4.34 -31.89
C ALA A 74 5.63 3.47 -30.62
N LYS A 75 5.53 2.15 -30.80
CA LYS A 75 5.69 1.19 -29.68
C LYS A 75 7.01 1.34 -28.94
N ASP A 76 8.07 1.68 -29.66
CA ASP A 76 9.40 1.88 -29.08
C ASP A 76 9.53 3.23 -28.35
N GLY A 77 8.53 4.12 -28.42
CA GLY A 77 8.53 5.48 -27.86
C GLY A 77 9.02 6.56 -28.83
N THR A 78 9.40 6.24 -30.07
CA THR A 78 9.75 7.27 -31.05
C THR A 78 8.51 8.02 -31.54
N TYR A 79 8.71 9.21 -32.12
CA TYR A 79 7.61 9.95 -32.75
C TYR A 79 7.07 9.19 -33.96
N ALA A 80 5.75 8.97 -34.03
CA ALA A 80 5.11 8.38 -35.20
C ALA A 80 4.37 9.42 -36.04
N SER A 81 3.46 10.18 -35.41
CA SER A 81 2.65 11.19 -36.07
C SER A 81 2.10 12.20 -35.06
N HIS A 82 1.49 13.28 -35.52
CA HIS A 82 0.66 14.12 -34.68
C HIS A 82 -0.55 14.65 -35.45
N GLN A 83 -1.60 14.95 -34.70
CA GLN A 83 -2.80 15.61 -35.18
C GLN A 83 -2.96 16.95 -34.47
N ARG A 84 -3.26 18.01 -35.24
CA ARG A 84 -3.60 19.31 -34.66
C ARG A 84 -4.99 19.28 -34.06
N VAL A 85 -5.13 19.98 -32.94
CA VAL A 85 -6.39 20.17 -32.24
C VAL A 85 -6.54 21.63 -31.84
N ASP A 86 -7.78 22.08 -31.71
CA ASP A 86 -8.10 23.41 -31.19
C ASP A 86 -8.56 23.28 -29.74
N LEU A 87 -7.86 23.99 -28.85
CA LEU A 87 -8.19 24.11 -27.43
C LEU A 87 -8.96 25.41 -27.18
N ASN A 88 -9.63 25.48 -26.03
CA ASN A 88 -10.42 26.65 -25.68
C ASN A 88 -9.55 27.83 -25.30
N ASP A 89 -8.51 27.60 -24.51
CA ASP A 89 -7.69 28.65 -23.90
C ASP A 89 -6.22 28.21 -23.86
N ASP A 90 -5.30 29.19 -23.79
CA ASP A 90 -3.85 28.99 -23.68
C ASP A 90 -3.51 28.31 -22.35
N ALA A 91 -3.29 26.99 -22.38
CA ALA A 91 -3.07 26.22 -21.17
C ALA A 91 -1.67 26.46 -20.59
N ALA A 92 -1.62 26.78 -19.30
CA ALA A 92 -0.41 26.84 -18.49
C ALA A 92 -0.08 25.52 -17.80
N TYR A 93 -1.01 24.57 -17.83
CA TYR A 93 -0.81 23.20 -17.40
C TYR A 93 -1.82 22.28 -18.08
N LEU A 94 -1.39 21.07 -18.42
CA LEU A 94 -2.24 19.98 -18.89
C LEU A 94 -2.11 18.78 -17.95
N SER A 95 -3.21 18.09 -17.70
CA SER A 95 -3.19 16.78 -17.04
C SER A 95 -4.39 15.94 -17.45
N LEU A 96 -4.34 14.64 -17.18
CA LEU A 96 -5.47 13.75 -17.44
C LEU A 96 -6.09 13.26 -16.14
N ASP A 97 -7.34 12.83 -16.24
CA ASP A 97 -7.93 12.00 -15.20
C ASP A 97 -7.24 10.62 -15.14
N ARG A 98 -7.40 9.90 -14.03
CA ARG A 98 -6.73 8.62 -13.79
C ARG A 98 -7.13 7.52 -14.77
N SER A 99 -8.29 7.63 -15.43
CA SER A 99 -8.71 6.68 -16.46
C SER A 99 -8.21 7.02 -17.87
N GLY A 100 -7.70 8.24 -18.08
CA GLY A 100 -7.34 8.73 -19.42
C GLY A 100 -8.54 9.05 -20.32
N ALA A 101 -9.73 9.21 -19.75
CA ALA A 101 -10.94 9.56 -20.50
C ALA A 101 -11.15 11.08 -20.61
N PHE A 102 -10.51 11.88 -19.77
CA PHE A 102 -10.62 13.34 -19.76
C PHE A 102 -9.26 14.03 -19.70
N LEU A 103 -9.12 15.10 -20.48
CA LEU A 103 -8.00 16.02 -20.45
C LEU A 103 -8.43 17.32 -19.74
N PHE A 104 -7.66 17.75 -18.77
CA PHE A 104 -7.79 19.02 -18.06
C PHE A 104 -6.75 20.00 -18.57
N GLY A 105 -7.18 21.25 -18.79
CA GLY A 105 -6.28 22.35 -19.11
C GLY A 105 -6.66 23.59 -18.34
N VAL A 106 -5.71 24.21 -17.66
CA VAL A 106 -5.94 25.47 -16.95
C VAL A 106 -5.15 26.59 -17.61
N SER A 107 -5.77 27.76 -17.81
CA SER A 107 -5.12 28.90 -18.48
C SER A 107 -4.60 29.92 -17.48
N TYR A 108 -3.35 30.34 -17.63
CA TYR A 108 -2.77 31.40 -16.79
C TYR A 108 -3.40 32.77 -17.07
N GLY A 109 -3.65 33.11 -18.34
CA GLY A 109 -4.06 34.46 -18.73
C GLY A 109 -5.47 34.84 -18.24
N ASN A 110 -6.40 33.89 -18.26
CA ASN A 110 -7.80 34.10 -17.86
C ASN A 110 -8.24 33.25 -16.66
N GLY A 111 -7.41 32.32 -16.19
CA GLY A 111 -7.66 31.49 -15.01
C GLY A 111 -8.74 30.42 -15.16
N ARG A 112 -9.18 30.12 -16.38
CA ARG A 112 -10.23 29.11 -16.61
C ARG A 112 -9.67 27.70 -16.59
N LEU A 113 -10.46 26.78 -16.03
CA LEU A 113 -10.33 25.34 -16.24
C LEU A 113 -11.18 24.95 -17.45
N ASN A 114 -10.62 24.14 -18.35
CA ASN A 114 -11.35 23.42 -19.38
C ASN A 114 -11.21 21.91 -19.17
N VAL A 115 -12.32 21.19 -19.34
CA VAL A 115 -12.39 19.73 -19.29
C VAL A 115 -12.81 19.22 -20.66
N TYR A 116 -11.98 18.39 -21.28
CA TYR A 116 -12.24 17.78 -22.57
C TYR A 116 -12.47 16.29 -22.38
N ARG A 117 -13.56 15.76 -22.92
CA ARG A 117 -13.72 14.31 -23.05
C ARG A 117 -12.89 13.85 -24.24
N LEU A 118 -12.12 12.79 -24.02
CA LEU A 118 -11.33 12.13 -25.05
C LEU A 118 -12.18 11.06 -25.72
N ASP A 119 -12.07 10.96 -27.04
CA ASP A 119 -12.74 9.91 -27.81
C ASP A 119 -11.98 8.57 -27.76
N GLN A 120 -12.41 7.61 -28.58
CA GLN A 120 -11.80 6.27 -28.63
C GLN A 120 -10.35 6.31 -29.14
N ASP A 121 -9.99 7.31 -29.94
CA ASP A 121 -8.63 7.52 -30.44
C ASP A 121 -7.79 8.39 -29.47
N GLY A 122 -8.42 8.91 -28.41
CA GLY A 122 -7.77 9.78 -27.43
C GLY A 122 -7.73 11.23 -27.86
N LEU A 123 -8.50 11.66 -28.85
CA LEU A 123 -8.54 13.05 -29.28
C LEU A 123 -9.52 13.87 -28.43
N PRO A 124 -9.15 15.10 -28.01
CA PRO A 124 -10.06 15.98 -27.32
C PRO A 124 -11.11 16.55 -28.29
N GLY A 125 -12.39 16.41 -27.91
CA GLY A 125 -13.50 17.10 -28.57
C GLY A 125 -13.72 18.52 -28.04
N LYS A 126 -14.97 19.01 -28.09
CA LYS A 126 -15.35 20.26 -27.39
C LYS A 126 -15.25 20.08 -25.88
N ALA A 127 -14.90 21.14 -25.17
CA ALA A 127 -14.91 21.11 -23.70
C ALA A 127 -16.31 20.77 -23.17
N VAL A 128 -16.39 19.77 -22.30
CA VAL A 128 -17.62 19.34 -21.61
C VAL A 128 -17.89 20.17 -20.35
N ALA A 129 -16.87 20.84 -19.82
CA ALA A 129 -17.00 21.84 -18.77
C ALA A 129 -15.94 22.96 -18.94
N THR A 130 -16.33 24.19 -18.63
CA THR A 130 -15.42 25.33 -18.44
C THR A 130 -15.77 26.02 -17.14
N ILE A 131 -14.81 26.14 -16.21
CA ILE A 131 -14.98 26.82 -14.93
C ILE A 131 -14.22 28.15 -14.96
N ASP A 132 -14.87 29.23 -14.55
CA ASP A 132 -14.33 30.58 -14.51
C ASP A 132 -14.65 31.21 -13.15
N GLU A 133 -13.64 31.34 -12.30
CA GLU A 133 -13.74 31.94 -10.96
C GLU A 133 -13.57 33.48 -11.00
N GLY A 134 -13.48 34.09 -12.19
CA GLY A 134 -13.20 35.52 -12.35
C GLY A 134 -11.82 35.94 -11.86
N LYS A 135 -10.91 34.97 -11.67
CA LYS A 135 -9.51 35.18 -11.26
C LYS A 135 -8.57 34.79 -12.38
N LYS A 136 -7.44 35.48 -12.50
CA LYS A 136 -6.37 35.13 -13.45
C LYS A 136 -5.28 34.35 -12.73
N GLU A 137 -4.30 33.87 -13.48
CA GLU A 137 -3.05 33.29 -12.95
C GLU A 137 -3.23 31.91 -12.28
N ALA A 138 -4.22 31.13 -12.76
CA ALA A 138 -4.30 29.71 -12.46
C ALA A 138 -3.11 28.99 -13.10
N HIS A 139 -2.40 28.16 -12.33
CA HIS A 139 -1.08 27.69 -12.76
C HIS A 139 -0.97 26.16 -12.90
N CYS A 140 -1.75 25.38 -12.17
CA CYS A 140 -1.69 23.92 -12.20
C CYS A 140 -3.10 23.35 -12.09
N VAL A 141 -3.30 22.13 -12.59
CA VAL A 141 -4.50 21.34 -12.33
C VAL A 141 -4.11 19.88 -12.28
N LEU A 142 -4.38 19.22 -11.16
CA LEU A 142 -4.11 17.79 -10.99
C LEU A 142 -5.22 17.10 -10.21
N ILE A 143 -5.61 15.92 -10.68
CA ILE A 143 -6.64 15.12 -10.06
C ILE A 143 -6.08 14.23 -8.94
N SER A 144 -6.87 14.05 -7.89
CA SER A 144 -6.53 13.19 -6.77
C SER A 144 -6.30 11.73 -7.21
N PRO A 145 -5.49 10.94 -6.47
CA PRO A 145 -5.21 9.54 -6.80
C PRO A 145 -6.47 8.65 -6.89
N ASP A 146 -7.54 9.00 -6.17
CA ASP A 146 -8.84 8.31 -6.23
C ASP A 146 -9.77 8.80 -7.34
N ASN A 147 -9.28 9.70 -8.21
CA ASN A 147 -9.96 10.26 -9.38
C ASN A 147 -11.22 11.11 -9.07
N LYS A 148 -11.28 11.74 -7.89
CA LYS A 148 -12.50 12.40 -7.39
C LYS A 148 -12.40 13.90 -7.20
N PHE A 149 -11.20 14.46 -7.01
CA PHE A 149 -11.03 15.85 -6.63
C PHE A 149 -9.96 16.55 -7.46
N LEU A 150 -10.25 17.78 -7.89
CA LEU A 150 -9.32 18.65 -8.61
C LEU A 150 -8.91 19.81 -7.71
N TYR A 151 -7.62 20.14 -7.72
CA TYR A 151 -7.07 21.31 -7.04
C TYR A 151 -6.40 22.24 -8.04
N ILE A 152 -6.72 23.54 -7.93
CA ILE A 152 -6.26 24.57 -8.86
C ILE A 152 -5.67 25.74 -8.05
N PRO A 153 -4.34 25.85 -7.98
CA PRO A 153 -3.69 26.98 -7.36
C PRO A 153 -3.64 28.20 -8.30
N TYR A 154 -3.83 29.38 -7.72
CA TYR A 154 -3.74 30.69 -8.35
C TYR A 154 -2.63 31.49 -7.67
N VAL A 155 -1.65 31.94 -8.46
CA VAL A 155 -0.45 32.64 -7.96
C VAL A 155 -0.65 34.15 -7.87
N LYS A 156 0.39 34.85 -7.42
CA LYS A 156 0.52 36.32 -7.43
C LYS A 156 -0.64 37.01 -6.71
N GLY A 157 -1.20 38.07 -7.30
CA GLY A 157 -2.19 38.92 -6.66
C GLY A 157 -3.54 38.26 -6.45
N ASN A 158 -3.82 37.15 -7.14
CA ASN A 158 -5.09 36.44 -7.04
C ASN A 158 -5.18 35.51 -5.81
N LEU A 159 -4.04 34.96 -5.38
CA LEU A 159 -3.82 34.06 -4.24
C LEU A 159 -5.05 33.21 -3.86
N ALA A 160 -5.18 32.06 -4.51
CA ALA A 160 -6.27 31.11 -4.21
C ALA A 160 -5.81 29.66 -4.39
N LEU A 161 -6.53 28.75 -3.74
CA LEU A 161 -6.41 27.32 -3.97
C LEU A 161 -7.83 26.75 -4.05
N PHE A 162 -8.37 26.72 -5.27
CA PHE A 162 -9.72 26.20 -5.46
C PHE A 162 -9.73 24.68 -5.51
N GLN A 163 -10.81 24.11 -4.99
CA GLN A 163 -10.98 22.69 -4.77
C GLN A 163 -12.37 22.25 -5.24
N TYR A 164 -12.39 21.22 -6.08
CA TYR A 164 -13.60 20.76 -6.76
C TYR A 164 -13.76 19.25 -6.66
N ARG A 165 -15.01 18.78 -6.72
CA ARG A 165 -15.35 17.40 -7.02
C ARG A 165 -15.41 17.21 -8.54
N PHE A 166 -14.89 16.09 -9.01
CA PHE A 166 -14.95 15.66 -10.40
C PHE A 166 -15.86 14.43 -10.53
N ASP A 167 -16.80 14.48 -11.48
CA ASP A 167 -17.59 13.33 -11.90
C ASP A 167 -16.95 12.71 -13.14
N ALA A 168 -16.26 11.58 -12.96
CA ALA A 168 -15.59 10.87 -14.06
C ALA A 168 -16.55 10.20 -15.07
N THR A 169 -17.86 10.21 -14.83
CA THR A 169 -18.85 9.71 -15.79
C THR A 169 -19.30 10.82 -16.72
N ALA A 170 -19.67 11.97 -16.13
CA ALA A 170 -20.21 13.10 -16.86
C ALA A 170 -19.15 14.10 -17.35
N GLY A 171 -17.96 14.10 -16.75
CA GLY A 171 -16.93 15.12 -16.96
C GLY A 171 -17.24 16.46 -16.30
N THR A 172 -18.18 16.49 -15.33
CA THR A 172 -18.59 17.72 -14.66
C THR A 172 -17.71 18.01 -13.44
N VAL A 173 -17.57 19.29 -13.13
CA VAL A 173 -16.74 19.79 -12.03
C VAL A 173 -17.62 20.66 -11.15
N THR A 174 -17.70 20.35 -9.86
CA THR A 174 -18.50 21.10 -8.89
C THR A 174 -17.65 21.58 -7.72
N PRO A 175 -17.78 22.85 -7.29
CA PRO A 175 -16.96 23.38 -6.20
C PRO A 175 -17.26 22.65 -4.89
N LEU A 176 -16.23 22.40 -4.09
CA LEU A 176 -16.41 21.98 -2.71
C LEU A 176 -16.89 23.17 -1.85
N ALA A 177 -17.29 22.91 -0.61
CA ALA A 177 -17.74 23.94 0.33
C ALA A 177 -16.87 23.92 1.60
N PRO A 178 -16.05 24.96 1.85
CA PRO A 178 -15.76 26.11 0.98
C PRO A 178 -15.01 25.76 -0.31
N ALA A 179 -15.19 26.56 -1.36
CA ALA A 179 -14.57 26.34 -2.67
C ALA A 179 -13.08 26.66 -2.69
N ASN A 180 -12.64 27.62 -1.86
CA ASN A 180 -11.24 28.01 -1.72
C ASN A 180 -10.67 27.48 -0.39
N ALA A 181 -9.53 26.82 -0.45
CA ALA A 181 -8.81 26.32 0.73
C ALA A 181 -8.05 27.43 1.48
N ASN A 182 -8.05 28.66 0.97
CA ASN A 182 -7.46 29.86 1.56
C ASN A 182 -5.97 29.64 1.94
N PRO A 183 -5.08 29.53 0.93
CA PRO A 183 -3.66 29.31 1.20
C PRO A 183 -3.06 30.50 1.99
N PRO A 184 -1.97 30.29 2.77
CA PRO A 184 -1.40 31.36 3.58
C PRO A 184 -1.01 32.59 2.77
N VAL A 185 -1.22 33.78 3.34
CA VAL A 185 -0.98 35.05 2.66
C VAL A 185 0.48 35.16 2.20
N GLY A 186 0.68 35.46 0.91
CA GLY A 186 2.00 35.66 0.32
C GLY A 186 2.74 34.38 -0.09
N THR A 187 2.13 33.19 0.06
CA THR A 187 2.70 31.92 -0.42
C THR A 187 2.66 31.81 -1.94
N GLY A 188 1.47 32.00 -2.51
CA GLY A 188 1.26 31.81 -3.94
C GLY A 188 1.55 30.39 -4.38
N PRO A 189 0.69 29.41 -4.01
CA PRO A 189 0.87 28.03 -4.44
C PRO A 189 0.87 27.99 -5.97
N ARG A 190 1.73 27.16 -6.58
CA ARG A 190 1.96 27.15 -8.04
C ARG A 190 1.75 25.78 -8.67
N HIS A 191 2.55 24.79 -8.31
CA HIS A 191 2.39 23.39 -8.72
C HIS A 191 2.13 22.50 -7.53
N LEU A 192 1.57 21.32 -7.76
CA LEU A 192 1.26 20.38 -6.69
C LEU A 192 1.68 18.95 -7.03
N VAL A 193 2.01 18.17 -6.00
CA VAL A 193 2.23 16.72 -6.10
C VAL A 193 1.51 15.99 -4.98
N TYR A 194 1.03 14.78 -5.26
CA TYR A 194 0.41 13.91 -4.27
C TYR A 194 1.44 12.97 -3.66
N HIS A 195 1.34 12.75 -2.36
CA HIS A 195 2.04 11.62 -1.76
C HIS A 195 1.49 10.30 -2.34
N PRO A 196 2.33 9.31 -2.71
CA PRO A 196 1.86 8.06 -3.34
C PRO A 196 0.99 7.18 -2.44
N LYS A 197 1.19 7.25 -1.12
CA LYS A 197 0.48 6.44 -0.09
C LYS A 197 -0.37 7.23 0.91
N LEU A 198 0.20 8.25 1.53
CA LEU A 198 -0.47 9.11 2.50
C LEU A 198 -1.49 10.05 1.83
N PRO A 199 -2.55 10.48 2.55
CA PRO A 199 -3.51 11.46 2.05
C PRO A 199 -2.96 12.89 2.10
N MET A 200 -1.76 13.12 1.56
CA MET A 200 -1.06 14.41 1.58
C MET A 200 -0.90 14.98 0.18
N VAL A 201 -0.93 16.31 0.11
CA VAL A 201 -0.69 17.11 -1.10
C VAL A 201 0.32 18.21 -0.76
N TYR A 202 1.33 18.36 -1.60
CA TYR A 202 2.37 19.35 -1.43
C TYR A 202 2.30 20.38 -2.55
N PHE A 203 2.58 21.64 -2.24
CA PHE A 203 2.57 22.73 -3.20
C PHE A 203 3.89 23.50 -3.17
N THR A 204 4.44 23.83 -4.34
CA THR A 204 5.46 24.89 -4.43
C THR A 204 4.82 26.24 -4.21
N ASN A 205 5.50 27.10 -3.46
CA ASN A 205 5.08 28.47 -3.21
C ASN A 205 5.92 29.44 -4.03
N GLU A 206 5.36 29.97 -5.12
CA GLU A 206 6.08 30.83 -6.06
C GLU A 206 6.53 32.14 -5.41
N GLN A 207 5.65 32.82 -4.67
CA GLN A 207 5.96 34.09 -4.01
C GLN A 207 6.49 33.90 -2.58
N GLY A 208 6.18 32.77 -1.95
CA GLY A 208 6.64 32.41 -0.61
C GLY A 208 8.07 31.85 -0.59
N ILE A 209 8.53 31.29 -1.71
CA ILE A 209 9.80 30.55 -1.82
C ILE A 209 9.86 29.43 -0.79
N GLY A 210 8.96 28.47 -0.96
CA GLY A 210 8.61 27.51 0.07
C GLY A 210 7.90 26.26 -0.44
N LEU A 211 7.56 25.40 0.51
CA LEU A 211 6.67 24.26 0.33
C LEU A 211 5.55 24.33 1.36
N SER A 212 4.29 24.26 0.91
CA SER A 212 3.15 24.04 1.79
C SER A 212 2.68 22.59 1.70
N THR A 213 2.35 22.00 2.85
CA THR A 213 1.80 20.64 2.98
C THR A 213 0.36 20.70 3.47
N TYR A 214 -0.53 19.99 2.77
CA TYR A 214 -1.93 19.87 3.12
C TYR A 214 -2.32 18.40 3.29
N GLU A 215 -3.14 18.11 4.30
CA GLU A 215 -3.88 16.85 4.37
C GLU A 215 -5.11 16.95 3.48
N ARG A 216 -5.31 15.97 2.59
CA ARG A 216 -6.57 15.77 1.89
C ARG A 216 -7.50 14.92 2.72
N ARG A 217 -8.56 15.53 3.23
CA ARG A 217 -9.63 14.82 3.94
C ARG A 217 -10.43 13.93 2.99
N ALA A 218 -11.17 12.97 3.54
CA ALA A 218 -11.98 12.02 2.76
C ALA A 218 -13.09 12.70 1.92
N ASP A 219 -13.54 13.88 2.33
CA ASP A 219 -14.51 14.71 1.61
C ASP A 219 -13.88 15.55 0.48
N GLY A 220 -12.56 15.53 0.36
CA GLY A 220 -11.78 16.28 -0.62
C GLY A 220 -11.23 17.62 -0.13
N GLN A 221 -11.63 18.08 1.07
CA GLN A 221 -11.16 19.35 1.61
C GLN A 221 -9.66 19.28 1.95
N LEU A 222 -8.91 20.29 1.54
CA LEU A 222 -7.51 20.45 1.96
C LEU A 222 -7.44 21.14 3.32
N ALA A 223 -6.60 20.60 4.20
CA ALA A 223 -6.29 21.19 5.50
C ALA A 223 -4.78 21.44 5.60
N LEU A 224 -4.39 22.71 5.72
CA LEU A 224 -2.99 23.08 5.89
C LEU A 224 -2.39 22.41 7.12
N LYS A 225 -1.25 21.74 6.94
CA LYS A 225 -0.48 21.11 8.02
C LYS A 225 0.84 21.82 8.27
N GLN A 226 1.47 22.29 7.21
CA GLN A 226 2.80 22.85 7.28
C GLN A 226 2.99 23.89 6.18
N ASP A 227 3.75 24.94 6.48
CA ASP A 227 4.28 25.89 5.50
C ASP A 227 5.74 26.15 5.85
N ILE A 228 6.65 25.78 4.94
CA ILE A 228 8.09 25.82 5.17
C ILE A 228 8.73 26.87 4.25
N PRO A 229 9.35 27.94 4.80
CA PRO A 229 10.21 28.81 4.01
C PRO A 229 11.53 28.09 3.68
N ILE A 230 12.05 28.31 2.48
CA ILE A 230 13.31 27.66 2.03
C ILE A 230 14.52 28.58 2.19
N LEU A 231 14.31 29.88 2.17
CA LEU A 231 15.42 30.84 2.15
C LEU A 231 16.13 30.88 3.50
N PRO A 232 17.47 31.03 3.51
CA PRO A 232 18.22 31.31 4.72
C PRO A 232 17.66 32.52 5.45
N GLU A 233 17.78 32.52 6.77
CA GLU A 233 17.34 33.64 7.60
C GLU A 233 17.99 34.95 7.15
N GLY A 234 17.18 36.00 6.98
CA GLY A 234 17.62 37.32 6.53
C GLY A 234 17.78 37.52 5.02
N MET A 235 17.68 36.46 4.19
CA MET A 235 17.72 36.60 2.73
C MET A 235 16.40 37.17 2.18
N SER A 236 16.49 38.19 1.33
CA SER A 236 15.32 38.74 0.63
C SER A 236 14.82 37.78 -0.45
N LYS A 237 13.50 37.62 -0.53
CA LYS A 237 12.83 36.86 -1.59
C LYS A 237 12.61 37.66 -2.88
N GLU A 238 12.90 38.96 -2.89
CA GLU A 238 12.68 39.81 -4.06
C GLU A 238 13.50 39.35 -5.26
N GLY A 239 12.85 39.14 -6.41
CA GLY A 239 13.55 38.63 -7.59
C GLY A 239 13.79 37.12 -7.58
N LEU A 240 13.29 36.41 -6.57
CA LEU A 240 13.24 34.95 -6.54
C LEU A 240 11.82 34.46 -6.83
N SER A 241 11.72 33.23 -7.34
CA SER A 241 10.43 32.53 -7.46
C SER A 241 10.64 31.02 -7.42
N ALA A 242 9.74 30.27 -6.78
CA ALA A 242 9.72 28.82 -6.94
C ALA A 242 9.14 28.43 -8.31
N SER A 243 9.55 27.28 -8.84
CA SER A 243 9.05 26.72 -10.09
C SER A 243 8.29 25.42 -9.84
N ASP A 244 8.66 24.35 -10.52
CA ASP A 244 7.98 23.06 -10.48
C ASP A 244 8.43 22.23 -9.27
N LEU A 245 7.70 21.16 -8.95
CA LEU A 245 8.11 20.16 -7.97
C LEU A 245 7.79 18.73 -8.38
N GLU A 246 8.62 17.82 -7.88
CA GLU A 246 8.47 16.39 -8.07
C GLU A 246 8.63 15.64 -6.75
N ILE A 247 7.93 14.51 -6.63
CA ILE A 247 8.05 13.59 -5.48
C ILE A 247 8.48 12.20 -5.95
N THR A 248 9.43 11.58 -5.25
CA THR A 248 9.91 10.24 -5.60
C THR A 248 8.78 9.21 -5.52
N PRO A 249 8.80 8.13 -6.34
CA PRO A 249 7.73 7.12 -6.35
C PRO A 249 7.50 6.42 -5.00
N ASP A 250 8.53 6.35 -4.15
CA ASP A 250 8.44 5.80 -2.81
C ASP A 250 7.86 6.79 -1.78
N GLY A 251 7.67 8.06 -2.17
CA GLY A 251 7.13 9.14 -1.37
C GLY A 251 8.13 9.81 -0.44
N LYS A 252 9.42 9.43 -0.47
CA LYS A 252 10.39 9.86 0.56
C LYS A 252 11.00 11.22 0.31
N PHE A 253 11.14 11.66 -0.94
CA PHE A 253 11.83 12.91 -1.26
C PHE A 253 11.01 13.80 -2.19
N ILE A 254 11.05 15.11 -1.92
CA ILE A 254 10.46 16.14 -2.79
C ILE A 254 11.58 17.05 -3.27
N PHE A 255 11.53 17.41 -4.55
CA PHE A 255 12.46 18.34 -5.19
C PHE A 255 11.69 19.51 -5.77
N ALA A 256 12.13 20.75 -5.52
CA ALA A 256 11.48 21.95 -6.04
C ALA A 256 12.50 22.93 -6.64
N GLY A 257 12.24 23.45 -7.83
CA GLY A 257 13.11 24.43 -8.47
C GLY A 257 12.97 25.84 -7.89
N LEU A 258 14.08 26.57 -7.77
CA LEU A 258 14.14 27.96 -7.34
C LEU A 258 14.86 28.79 -8.40
N ARG A 259 14.19 29.83 -8.89
CA ARG A 259 14.61 30.68 -10.00
C ARG A 259 15.08 32.04 -9.50
N GLY A 260 16.32 32.39 -9.80
CA GLY A 260 16.90 33.70 -9.51
C GLY A 260 16.81 34.64 -10.70
N HIS A 261 15.77 35.48 -10.77
CA HIS A 261 15.56 36.39 -11.91
C HIS A 261 16.49 37.59 -11.88
N THR A 262 16.67 38.19 -10.69
CA THR A 262 17.56 39.34 -10.47
C THR A 262 18.62 39.06 -9.42
N GLN A 263 18.59 37.89 -8.80
CA GLN A 263 19.60 37.42 -7.86
C GLN A 263 20.33 36.21 -8.46
N ASP A 264 21.62 36.05 -8.15
CA ASP A 264 22.40 34.87 -8.53
C ASP A 264 22.10 33.66 -7.63
N PHE A 265 20.86 33.16 -7.72
CA PHE A 265 20.31 32.16 -6.80
C PHE A 265 19.43 31.12 -7.52
N ASP A 266 20.05 30.37 -8.42
CA ASP A 266 19.39 29.23 -9.09
C ASP A 266 19.70 27.94 -8.35
N ARG A 267 18.67 27.32 -7.76
CA ARG A 267 18.81 26.18 -6.85
C ARG A 267 17.69 25.15 -7.05
N ILE A 268 17.93 23.93 -6.57
CA ILE A 268 16.89 22.92 -6.33
C ILE A 268 16.82 22.70 -4.83
N ALA A 269 15.66 22.97 -4.24
CA ALA A 269 15.36 22.63 -2.86
C ALA A 269 15.04 21.13 -2.74
N ARG A 270 15.57 20.49 -1.71
CA ARG A 270 15.42 19.05 -1.46
C ARG A 270 14.78 18.85 -0.11
N TYR A 271 13.75 18.01 -0.05
CA TYR A 271 13.05 17.69 1.18
C TYR A 271 12.97 16.20 1.39
N ARG A 272 12.96 15.78 2.66
CA ARG A 272 12.53 14.45 3.09
C ARG A 272 11.09 14.54 3.59
N VAL A 273 10.27 13.57 3.22
CA VAL A 273 8.93 13.39 3.79
C VAL A 273 9.03 12.44 4.97
N ARG A 274 8.48 12.86 6.11
CA ARG A 274 8.41 12.06 7.34
C ARG A 274 7.20 11.13 7.33
N ASP A 275 7.16 10.18 8.26
CA ASP A 275 6.07 9.20 8.37
C ASP A 275 4.69 9.84 8.61
N ASP A 276 4.65 11.04 9.21
CA ASP A 276 3.43 11.82 9.43
C ASP A 276 2.99 12.63 8.19
N GLY A 277 3.75 12.52 7.09
CA GLY A 277 3.50 13.21 5.83
C GLY A 277 4.01 14.66 5.77
N GLN A 278 4.59 15.20 6.84
CA GLN A 278 5.21 16.52 6.81
C GLN A 278 6.59 16.48 6.14
N ALA A 279 7.01 17.59 5.57
CA ALA A 279 8.32 17.73 4.91
C ALA A 279 9.38 18.31 5.85
N GLU A 280 10.63 17.92 5.61
CA GLU A 280 11.84 18.41 6.26
C GLU A 280 12.83 18.87 5.18
N LEU A 281 13.31 20.11 5.25
CA LEU A 281 14.28 20.64 4.30
C LEU A 281 15.66 19.97 4.53
N LEU A 282 16.16 19.26 3.52
CA LEU A 282 17.50 18.66 3.54
C LEU A 282 18.59 19.65 3.09
N GLY A 283 18.20 20.64 2.28
CA GLY A 283 19.08 21.72 1.82
C GLY A 283 18.94 21.99 0.33
N LEU A 284 19.88 22.79 -0.19
CA LEU A 284 19.85 23.31 -1.56
C LEU A 284 20.95 22.70 -2.42
N THR A 285 20.65 22.42 -3.68
CA THR A 285 21.63 22.03 -4.70
C THR A 285 21.72 23.11 -5.76
N GLN A 286 22.93 23.44 -6.23
CA GLN A 286 23.12 24.41 -7.31
C GLN A 286 22.55 23.88 -8.64
N ALA A 287 21.82 24.75 -9.34
CA ALA A 287 21.23 24.46 -10.64
C ALA A 287 21.78 25.38 -11.73
N ASP A 288 21.57 24.98 -12.98
CA ASP A 288 21.79 25.86 -14.13
C ASP A 288 20.73 26.99 -14.15
N LYS A 289 20.99 28.07 -14.90
CA LYS A 289 20.23 29.32 -14.82
C LYS A 289 18.72 29.14 -15.08
N ILE A 290 17.92 29.59 -14.11
CA ILE A 290 16.45 29.55 -14.09
C ILE A 290 15.90 28.12 -14.26
N PRO A 291 16.02 27.24 -13.25
CA PRO A 291 15.46 25.90 -13.29
C PRO A 291 13.93 25.97 -13.29
N TRP A 292 13.29 25.44 -14.33
CA TRP A 292 11.87 25.67 -14.59
C TRP A 292 11.01 24.42 -14.49
N GLY A 293 11.11 23.52 -15.46
CA GLY A 293 10.39 22.25 -15.49
C GLY A 293 11.22 21.16 -14.82
N LEU A 294 10.57 20.32 -14.02
CA LEU A 294 11.18 19.18 -13.36
C LEU A 294 10.45 17.91 -13.79
N ALA A 295 11.17 16.80 -13.96
CA ALA A 295 10.56 15.50 -14.13
C ALA A 295 11.47 14.42 -13.55
N LEU A 296 10.90 13.33 -13.04
CA LEU A 296 11.68 12.16 -12.61
C LEU A 296 11.88 11.18 -13.76
N SER A 297 12.98 10.43 -13.75
CA SER A 297 13.07 9.21 -14.57
C SER A 297 11.97 8.23 -14.15
N PRO A 298 11.52 7.32 -15.05
CA PRO A 298 10.41 6.40 -14.73
C PRO A 298 10.64 5.49 -13.51
N ASP A 299 11.90 5.24 -13.15
CA ASP A 299 12.31 4.48 -11.98
C ASP A 299 12.61 5.36 -10.74
N GLY A 300 12.46 6.68 -10.85
CA GLY A 300 12.68 7.64 -9.78
C GLY A 300 14.15 7.85 -9.38
N LYS A 301 15.12 7.36 -10.15
CA LYS A 301 16.55 7.45 -9.82
C LYS A 301 17.22 8.75 -10.27
N TYR A 302 16.65 9.43 -11.25
CA TYR A 302 17.17 10.69 -11.76
C TYR A 302 16.11 11.79 -11.71
N LEU A 303 16.53 13.01 -11.37
CA LEU A 303 15.76 14.23 -11.54
C LEU A 303 16.28 14.96 -12.78
N LEU A 304 15.38 15.25 -13.72
CA LEU A 304 15.63 15.97 -14.95
C LEU A 304 15.12 17.40 -14.76
N VAL A 305 15.94 18.39 -15.12
CA VAL A 305 15.64 19.81 -14.89
C VAL A 305 15.89 20.60 -16.17
N SER A 306 14.87 21.32 -16.64
CA SER A 306 15.02 22.31 -17.70
C SER A 306 15.53 23.63 -17.14
N ALA A 307 16.59 24.18 -17.75
CA ALA A 307 17.11 25.50 -17.43
C ALA A 307 16.64 26.50 -18.50
N PHE A 308 15.76 27.42 -18.10
CA PHE A 308 15.02 28.29 -19.00
C PHE A 308 15.94 29.24 -19.80
N THR A 309 16.77 30.02 -19.12
CA THR A 309 17.79 30.87 -19.76
C THR A 309 19.14 30.19 -19.82
N GLY A 310 19.39 29.18 -18.98
CA GLY A 310 20.58 28.35 -19.05
C GLY A 310 20.66 27.52 -20.33
N ALA A 311 19.53 27.26 -20.99
CA ALA A 311 19.42 26.50 -22.24
C ALA A 311 20.04 25.10 -22.14
N THR A 312 19.82 24.44 -20.99
CA THR A 312 20.29 23.08 -20.71
C THR A 312 19.16 22.20 -20.17
N LEU A 313 19.23 20.92 -20.53
CA LEU A 313 18.60 19.83 -19.80
C LEU A 313 19.66 19.20 -18.92
N THR A 314 19.51 19.30 -17.60
CA THR A 314 20.46 18.70 -16.67
C THR A 314 19.81 17.56 -15.90
N ALA A 315 20.50 16.42 -15.85
CA ALA A 315 20.10 15.26 -15.08
C ALA A 315 20.92 15.15 -13.80
N TYR A 316 20.25 14.96 -12.68
CA TYR A 316 20.84 14.70 -11.38
C TYR A 316 20.50 13.28 -10.93
N ARG A 317 21.50 12.49 -10.57
CA ARG A 317 21.28 11.23 -9.84
C ARG A 317 20.79 11.54 -8.44
N ILE A 318 19.73 10.88 -8.03
CA ILE A 318 19.17 10.96 -6.68
C ILE A 318 19.89 9.94 -5.80
N THR A 319 20.54 10.40 -4.73
CA THR A 319 21.19 9.49 -3.76
C THR A 319 20.17 8.89 -2.79
N THR A 320 20.56 7.83 -2.09
CA THR A 320 19.69 7.14 -1.10
C THR A 320 19.23 8.06 0.03
N GLU A 321 19.97 9.14 0.30
CA GLU A 321 19.66 10.13 1.34
C GLU A 321 18.95 11.38 0.79
N GLY A 322 18.50 11.38 -0.47
CA GLY A 322 17.88 12.53 -1.11
C GLY A 322 18.89 13.59 -1.59
N GLY A 323 20.15 13.19 -1.79
CA GLY A 323 21.18 13.98 -2.46
C GLY A 323 20.91 14.12 -3.95
N LEU A 324 21.44 15.18 -4.57
CA LEU A 324 21.44 15.36 -6.03
C LEU A 324 22.86 15.52 -6.54
N GLU A 325 23.29 14.62 -7.41
CA GLU A 325 24.62 14.61 -8.03
C GLU A 325 24.46 14.77 -9.55
N LYS A 326 25.12 15.76 -10.16
CA LYS A 326 25.00 15.99 -11.61
C LYS A 326 25.51 14.76 -12.38
N ALA A 327 24.62 14.11 -13.12
CA ALA A 327 24.90 12.88 -13.86
C ALA A 327 25.12 13.14 -15.36
N ALA A 328 24.43 14.14 -15.92
CA ALA A 328 24.54 14.53 -17.31
C ALA A 328 24.05 15.96 -17.54
N SER A 329 24.42 16.56 -18.67
CA SER A 329 23.83 17.80 -19.16
C SER A 329 23.84 17.79 -20.67
N LEU A 330 22.76 18.30 -21.27
CA LEU A 330 22.57 18.42 -22.71
C LEU A 330 22.20 19.88 -23.02
N PRO A 331 22.98 20.61 -23.84
CA PRO A 331 22.55 21.87 -24.38
C PRO A 331 21.30 21.69 -25.26
N TRP A 332 20.27 22.49 -25.05
CA TRP A 332 19.05 22.49 -25.87
C TRP A 332 18.48 23.90 -26.03
N ASP A 333 17.25 24.03 -26.53
CA ASP A 333 16.67 25.35 -26.80
C ASP A 333 16.43 26.12 -25.50
N ALA A 334 16.64 27.44 -25.53
CA ALA A 334 16.19 28.31 -24.45
C ALA A 334 14.66 28.36 -24.40
N GLU A 335 14.13 28.66 -23.22
CA GLU A 335 12.70 28.80 -22.95
C GLU A 335 11.88 27.50 -23.04
N VAL A 336 12.49 26.37 -22.72
CA VAL A 336 11.79 25.09 -22.53
C VAL A 336 11.20 25.04 -21.11
N PHE A 337 9.86 25.11 -21.03
CA PHE A 337 9.13 25.27 -19.78
C PHE A 337 8.81 23.95 -19.09
N ASP A 338 8.50 22.92 -19.87
CA ASP A 338 7.84 21.70 -19.41
C ASP A 338 8.49 20.48 -20.08
N LEU A 339 8.47 19.36 -19.39
CA LEU A 339 9.03 18.11 -19.85
C LEU A 339 8.38 16.93 -19.14
N ILE A 340 8.29 15.82 -19.84
CA ILE A 340 7.88 14.54 -19.26
C ILE A 340 8.90 13.47 -19.58
N THR A 341 8.94 12.42 -18.77
CA THR A 341 9.70 11.21 -19.10
C THR A 341 8.76 10.03 -19.32
N LEU A 342 9.10 9.18 -20.27
CA LEU A 342 8.44 7.89 -20.46
C LEU A 342 9.52 6.82 -20.57
N LYS A 343 9.21 5.61 -20.10
CA LYS A 343 10.08 4.46 -20.36
C LYS A 343 10.29 4.35 -21.86
N ALA A 344 11.55 4.25 -22.28
CA ALA A 344 11.83 3.82 -23.63
C ALA A 344 11.43 2.36 -23.60
N ALA A 345 10.34 2.01 -24.28
CA ALA A 345 10.12 0.62 -24.60
C ALA A 345 11.38 0.20 -25.35
N SER A 346 12.20 -0.63 -24.72
CA SER A 346 13.43 -1.04 -25.35
C SER A 346 13.03 -1.64 -26.70
N SER A 347 13.78 -1.30 -27.75
CA SER A 347 13.79 -2.11 -28.97
C SER A 347 14.16 -3.58 -28.68
N ALA A 348 14.48 -3.90 -27.42
CA ALA A 348 14.76 -5.21 -26.84
C ALA A 348 13.81 -5.64 -25.68
N ALA A 349 12.68 -4.97 -25.45
CA ALA A 349 11.55 -5.60 -24.79
C ALA A 349 10.70 -6.08 -25.94
N ALA A 350 10.99 -7.28 -26.40
CA ALA A 350 10.05 -8.06 -27.18
C ALA A 350 8.66 -7.79 -26.57
N GLY A 351 7.73 -7.20 -27.32
CA GLY A 351 6.45 -6.76 -26.77
C GLY A 351 5.60 -7.97 -26.38
N LEU A 352 5.99 -8.67 -25.30
CA LEU A 352 5.47 -9.98 -24.93
C LEU A 352 4.11 -9.87 -24.25
N SER A 353 3.72 -8.69 -23.76
CA SER A 353 2.41 -8.43 -23.16
C SER A 353 1.25 -8.62 -24.12
N GLY A 354 1.50 -8.57 -25.43
CA GLY A 354 0.50 -8.84 -26.46
C GLY A 354 0.39 -10.30 -26.89
N ILE A 355 1.23 -11.20 -26.37
CA ILE A 355 1.25 -12.60 -26.77
C ILE A 355 0.03 -13.31 -26.20
N LYS A 356 -0.77 -13.93 -27.06
CA LYS A 356 -1.90 -14.79 -26.67
C LYS A 356 -1.77 -16.20 -27.24
N SER A 357 -0.83 -16.40 -28.14
CA SER A 357 -0.65 -17.64 -28.90
C SER A 357 0.80 -17.85 -29.29
N ARG A 358 1.13 -19.09 -29.68
CA ARG A 358 2.45 -19.41 -30.23
C ARG A 358 2.77 -18.59 -31.47
N SER A 359 1.79 -18.35 -32.34
CA SER A 359 1.95 -17.52 -33.54
C SER A 359 2.34 -16.08 -33.21
N ASP A 360 1.80 -15.49 -32.14
CA ASP A 360 2.17 -14.13 -31.73
C ASP A 360 3.64 -14.08 -31.30
N LEU A 361 4.07 -15.08 -30.53
CA LEU A 361 5.46 -15.20 -30.09
C LEU A 361 6.41 -15.44 -31.26
N ASP A 362 6.07 -16.34 -32.19
CA ASP A 362 6.90 -16.61 -33.36
C ASP A 362 7.04 -15.36 -34.25
N ALA A 363 5.99 -14.53 -34.36
CA ALA A 363 6.07 -13.25 -35.06
C ALA A 363 7.02 -12.26 -34.36
N VAL A 364 6.99 -12.22 -33.02
CA VAL A 364 7.93 -11.42 -32.22
C VAL A 364 9.38 -11.91 -32.39
N ILE A 365 9.60 -13.24 -32.34
CA ILE A 365 10.91 -13.86 -32.58
C ILE A 365 11.41 -13.54 -33.99
N ALA A 366 10.55 -13.62 -35.00
CA ALA A 366 10.90 -13.31 -36.38
C ALA A 366 11.31 -11.84 -36.57
N ALA A 367 10.59 -10.92 -35.92
CA ALA A 367 10.86 -9.47 -35.95
C ALA A 367 12.07 -9.04 -35.09
N THR A 368 12.54 -9.89 -34.18
CA THR A 368 13.69 -9.59 -33.31
C THR A 368 14.99 -9.66 -34.09
N THR A 369 15.73 -8.55 -34.15
CA THR A 369 17.00 -8.43 -34.89
C THR A 369 18.23 -8.70 -34.01
N ASP A 370 18.13 -8.52 -32.69
CA ASP A 370 19.19 -8.89 -31.76
C ASP A 370 19.29 -10.43 -31.65
N ALA A 371 20.45 -10.98 -32.00
CA ALA A 371 20.65 -12.42 -32.07
C ALA A 371 20.56 -13.11 -30.70
N ALA A 372 21.05 -12.46 -29.62
CA ALA A 372 21.05 -13.02 -28.28
C ALA A 372 19.63 -13.05 -27.71
N LEU A 373 18.87 -11.97 -27.88
CA LEU A 373 17.47 -11.89 -27.49
C LEU A 373 16.61 -12.84 -28.33
N LYS A 374 16.82 -12.93 -29.64
CA LYS A 374 16.09 -13.86 -30.50
C LYS A 374 16.28 -15.31 -30.06
N GLN A 375 17.52 -15.70 -29.74
CA GLN A 375 17.82 -17.02 -29.21
C GLN A 375 17.14 -17.23 -27.84
N ALA A 376 17.25 -16.27 -26.92
CA ALA A 376 16.64 -16.38 -25.60
C ALA A 376 15.09 -16.47 -25.67
N LEU A 377 14.44 -15.71 -26.56
CA LEU A 377 13.01 -15.81 -26.81
C LEU A 377 12.60 -17.19 -27.35
N THR A 378 13.45 -17.78 -28.20
CA THR A 378 13.23 -19.12 -28.75
C THR A 378 13.40 -20.19 -27.68
N ASP A 379 14.49 -20.12 -26.89
CA ASP A 379 14.84 -21.08 -25.85
C ASP A 379 13.83 -21.07 -24.68
N HIS A 380 13.22 -19.91 -24.41
CA HIS A 380 12.27 -19.73 -23.33
C HIS A 380 10.82 -19.59 -23.80
N ALA A 381 10.51 -20.02 -25.02
CA ALA A 381 9.20 -19.80 -25.61
C ALA A 381 8.04 -20.37 -24.78
N ASP A 382 8.20 -21.56 -24.20
CA ASP A 382 7.18 -22.18 -23.35
C ASP A 382 6.96 -21.41 -22.05
N ALA A 383 8.04 -20.89 -21.45
CA ALA A 383 7.96 -20.07 -20.25
C ALA A 383 7.25 -18.74 -20.55
N ILE A 384 7.51 -18.15 -21.72
CA ILE A 384 6.83 -16.93 -22.19
C ILE A 384 5.34 -17.18 -22.38
N LEU A 385 4.95 -18.27 -23.03
CA LEU A 385 3.54 -18.61 -23.25
C LEU A 385 2.81 -18.87 -21.93
N ALA A 386 3.42 -19.62 -21.02
CA ALA A 386 2.86 -19.87 -19.69
C ALA A 386 2.76 -18.59 -18.83
N ALA A 387 3.71 -17.65 -19.00
CA ALA A 387 3.65 -16.35 -18.35
C ALA A 387 2.53 -15.48 -18.96
N ALA A 388 2.43 -15.42 -20.28
CA ALA A 388 1.42 -14.67 -21.01
C ALA A 388 -0.02 -15.15 -20.71
N GLU A 389 -0.23 -16.46 -20.57
CA GLU A 389 -1.52 -17.03 -20.18
C GLU A 389 -1.94 -16.59 -18.77
N ARG A 390 -0.99 -16.55 -17.82
CA ARG A 390 -1.26 -16.17 -16.42
C ARG A 390 -1.35 -14.67 -16.20
N HIS A 391 -0.64 -13.87 -17.01
CA HIS A 391 -0.46 -12.45 -16.80
C HIS A 391 -1.78 -11.67 -16.65
N PRO A 392 -2.83 -11.88 -17.49
CA PRO A 392 -4.13 -11.21 -17.29
C PRO A 392 -4.78 -11.52 -15.94
N HIS A 393 -4.58 -12.72 -15.39
CA HIS A 393 -5.11 -13.08 -14.07
C HIS A 393 -4.35 -12.35 -12.96
N VAL A 394 -3.02 -12.24 -13.08
CA VAL A 394 -2.19 -11.49 -12.12
C VAL A 394 -2.59 -10.01 -12.11
N GLU A 395 -2.74 -9.39 -13.28
CA GLU A 395 -3.17 -8.00 -13.39
C GLU A 395 -4.58 -7.77 -12.84
N ALA A 396 -5.53 -8.66 -13.13
CA ALA A 396 -6.89 -8.56 -12.62
C ALA A 396 -6.93 -8.62 -11.08
N VAL A 397 -6.13 -9.51 -10.47
CA VAL A 397 -6.04 -9.65 -9.01
C VAL A 397 -5.40 -8.40 -8.39
N ILE A 398 -4.28 -7.92 -8.93
CA ILE A 398 -3.59 -6.70 -8.46
C ILE A 398 -4.55 -5.50 -8.53
N ARG A 399 -5.19 -5.28 -9.68
CA ARG A 399 -6.14 -4.19 -9.90
C ARG A 399 -7.28 -4.23 -8.88
N THR A 400 -7.82 -5.42 -8.60
CA THR A 400 -8.92 -5.59 -7.65
C THR A 400 -8.47 -5.31 -6.22
N ILE A 401 -7.30 -5.81 -5.79
CA ILE A 401 -6.76 -5.57 -4.45
C ILE A 401 -6.41 -4.09 -4.24
N GLN A 402 -5.87 -3.41 -5.24
CA GLN A 402 -5.56 -1.98 -5.17
C GLN A 402 -6.82 -1.11 -5.06
N LYS A 403 -7.91 -1.50 -5.73
CA LYS A 403 -9.20 -0.78 -5.67
C LYS A 403 -9.85 -0.84 -4.29
N ALA A 404 -9.67 -1.94 -3.55
CA ALA A 404 -10.17 -2.09 -2.19
C ALA A 404 -9.03 -2.56 -1.27
N PRO A 405 -8.26 -1.65 -0.65
CA PRO A 405 -6.93 -1.92 -0.12
C PRO A 405 -6.79 -3.20 0.72
N GLY A 406 -6.27 -4.24 0.09
CA GLY A 406 -5.63 -5.40 0.74
C GLY A 406 -4.11 -5.32 0.60
N SER A 407 -3.42 -6.44 0.75
CA SER A 407 -1.98 -6.54 0.50
C SER A 407 -1.63 -7.72 -0.40
N PHE A 408 -0.51 -7.60 -1.11
CA PHE A 408 0.03 -8.65 -1.96
C PHE A 408 1.55 -8.52 -2.09
N THR A 409 2.21 -9.59 -2.49
CA THR A 409 3.64 -9.61 -2.82
C THR A 409 3.82 -10.08 -4.25
N THR A 410 4.50 -9.25 -5.05
CA THR A 410 4.90 -9.58 -6.42
C THR A 410 6.32 -10.12 -6.45
N ILE A 411 6.56 -11.05 -7.36
CA ILE A 411 7.91 -11.46 -7.79
C ILE A 411 7.93 -11.49 -9.32
N ASN A 412 9.08 -11.19 -9.90
CA ASN A 412 9.29 -11.41 -11.32
C ASN A 412 10.01 -12.74 -11.53
N THR A 413 9.45 -13.61 -12.37
CA THR A 413 9.97 -14.96 -12.63
C THR A 413 10.64 -15.11 -14.00
N THR A 414 11.10 -14.00 -14.58
CA THR A 414 11.77 -14.01 -15.90
C THR A 414 12.99 -14.93 -15.83
N PRO A 415 13.16 -15.88 -16.78
CA PRO A 415 14.36 -16.70 -16.85
C PRO A 415 15.63 -15.83 -16.95
N GLU A 416 16.68 -16.14 -16.18
CA GLU A 416 17.89 -15.29 -16.10
C GLU A 416 18.56 -15.04 -17.46
N ALA A 417 18.58 -16.04 -18.35
CA ALA A 417 19.13 -15.85 -19.69
C ALA A 417 18.28 -14.87 -20.53
N LEU A 418 16.95 -14.92 -20.39
CA LEU A 418 16.04 -13.97 -21.02
C LEU A 418 16.15 -12.57 -20.38
N LYS A 419 16.27 -12.49 -19.06
CA LYS A 419 16.50 -11.24 -18.32
C LYS A 419 17.77 -10.54 -18.79
N LYS A 420 18.87 -11.30 -18.90
CA LYS A 420 20.15 -10.81 -19.41
C LYS A 420 20.05 -10.33 -20.85
N ALA A 421 19.37 -11.10 -21.72
CA ALA A 421 19.24 -10.76 -23.14
C ALA A 421 18.28 -9.58 -23.39
N ALA A 422 17.23 -9.43 -22.58
CA ALA A 422 16.26 -8.33 -22.66
C ALA A 422 16.72 -7.07 -21.90
N GLY A 423 17.83 -7.14 -21.17
CA GLY A 423 18.37 -6.03 -20.39
C GLY A 423 17.60 -5.71 -19.10
N GLY A 424 16.85 -6.68 -18.56
CA GLY A 424 16.05 -6.49 -17.35
C GLY A 424 14.89 -7.48 -17.21
N ASP A 425 14.12 -7.30 -16.15
CA ASP A 425 12.91 -8.08 -15.89
C ASP A 425 11.81 -7.77 -16.91
N ILE A 426 10.98 -8.77 -17.22
CA ILE A 426 9.86 -8.62 -18.16
C ILE A 426 8.54 -8.80 -17.40
N ALA A 427 7.65 -7.80 -17.51
CA ALA A 427 6.42 -7.71 -16.72
C ALA A 427 5.46 -8.91 -16.88
N ILE A 428 5.43 -9.59 -18.03
CA ILE A 428 4.55 -10.77 -18.19
C ILE A 428 4.88 -11.91 -17.23
N PHE A 429 6.11 -11.94 -16.70
CA PHE A 429 6.56 -12.90 -15.71
C PHE A 429 6.32 -12.46 -14.26
N ASP A 430 5.72 -11.28 -14.05
CA ASP A 430 5.25 -10.87 -12.73
C ASP A 430 4.17 -11.84 -12.26
N THR A 431 4.31 -12.29 -11.03
CA THR A 431 3.36 -13.19 -10.40
C THR A 431 3.24 -12.92 -8.90
N LEU A 432 2.27 -13.55 -8.25
CA LEU A 432 1.99 -13.34 -6.83
C LEU A 432 2.40 -14.55 -6.00
N THR A 433 3.03 -14.31 -4.86
CA THR A 433 3.36 -15.35 -3.87
C THR A 433 2.48 -15.28 -2.64
N GLN A 434 2.01 -14.08 -2.29
CA GLN A 434 1.18 -13.85 -1.12
C GLN A 434 0.08 -12.85 -1.42
N ILE A 435 -1.11 -13.11 -0.90
CA ILE A 435 -2.23 -12.15 -0.92
C ILE A 435 -2.96 -12.15 0.43
N SER A 436 -3.48 -10.98 0.77
CA SER A 436 -4.44 -10.80 1.86
C SER A 436 -5.50 -9.80 1.44
N THR A 437 -6.76 -10.23 1.48
CA THR A 437 -7.90 -9.37 1.18
C THR A 437 -8.43 -8.61 2.40
N ASN A 438 -7.85 -8.80 3.59
CA ASN A 438 -8.20 -8.01 4.78
C ASN A 438 -8.10 -6.51 4.52
N ILE A 439 -8.90 -5.73 5.24
CA ILE A 439 -8.80 -4.26 5.20
C ILE A 439 -7.42 -3.86 5.71
N LEU A 440 -6.63 -3.20 4.87
CA LEU A 440 -5.32 -2.70 5.24
C LEU A 440 -5.43 -1.70 6.40
N GLY A 441 -4.77 -2.01 7.53
CA GLY A 441 -4.87 -1.21 8.76
C GLY A 441 -6.18 -1.38 9.54
N GLY A 442 -7.08 -2.28 9.10
CA GLY A 442 -8.31 -2.61 9.80
C GLY A 442 -8.08 -3.40 11.09
N LYS A 443 -9.02 -3.29 12.03
CA LYS A 443 -9.06 -4.10 13.26
C LYS A 443 -9.51 -5.53 12.95
N ALA A 444 -9.32 -6.44 13.91
CA ALA A 444 -9.58 -7.89 13.77
C ALA A 444 -11.03 -8.29 13.44
N HIS A 445 -11.98 -7.35 13.48
CA HIS A 445 -13.39 -7.56 13.14
C HIS A 445 -13.88 -6.69 11.98
N ASP A 446 -13.00 -5.84 11.45
CA ASP A 446 -13.36 -4.95 10.34
C ASP A 446 -13.46 -5.80 9.08
N HIS A 447 -14.60 -5.71 8.41
CA HIS A 447 -14.86 -6.38 7.15
C HIS A 447 -15.62 -5.43 6.23
N ARG A 448 -15.48 -5.66 4.93
CA ARG A 448 -16.20 -4.89 3.91
C ARG A 448 -17.69 -5.23 3.97
N LYS A 449 -18.53 -4.25 3.67
CA LYS A 449 -19.95 -4.50 3.44
C LYS A 449 -20.11 -5.27 2.13
N GLU A 450 -21.04 -6.24 2.11
CA GLU A 450 -21.28 -7.09 0.93
C GLU A 450 -21.55 -6.30 -0.36
N SER A 451 -22.30 -5.21 -0.29
CA SER A 451 -22.61 -4.35 -1.44
C SER A 451 -21.40 -3.57 -1.99
N GLU A 452 -20.31 -3.49 -1.23
CA GLU A 452 -19.12 -2.69 -1.51
C GLU A 452 -17.87 -3.56 -1.68
N ASP A 453 -17.98 -4.88 -1.50
CA ASP A 453 -16.86 -5.80 -1.50
C ASP A 453 -16.56 -6.30 -2.92
N PRO A 454 -15.41 -5.94 -3.53
CA PRO A 454 -15.11 -6.34 -4.89
C PRO A 454 -14.60 -7.78 -4.98
N TYR A 455 -14.35 -8.47 -3.86
CA TYR A 455 -13.87 -9.85 -3.86
C TYR A 455 -15.04 -10.81 -4.07
N ASN A 456 -15.35 -11.07 -5.33
CA ASN A 456 -16.45 -11.92 -5.78
C ASN A 456 -15.96 -13.24 -6.41
N ALA A 457 -16.88 -14.03 -6.98
CA ALA A 457 -16.56 -15.28 -7.67
C ALA A 457 -15.47 -15.12 -8.74
N ALA A 458 -15.53 -14.05 -9.54
CA ALA A 458 -14.58 -13.81 -10.62
C ALA A 458 -13.17 -13.51 -10.08
N PHE A 459 -13.08 -12.75 -8.99
CA PHE A 459 -11.82 -12.51 -8.30
C PHE A 459 -11.17 -13.83 -7.84
N ILE A 460 -11.95 -14.71 -7.19
CA ILE A 460 -11.45 -16.01 -6.71
C ILE A 460 -11.10 -16.95 -7.88
N GLU A 461 -11.85 -16.89 -8.99
CA GLU A 461 -11.48 -17.62 -10.21
C GLU A 461 -10.09 -17.17 -10.70
N HIS A 462 -9.84 -15.86 -10.82
CA HIS A 462 -8.50 -15.37 -11.21
C HIS A 462 -7.40 -15.84 -10.25
N LEU A 463 -7.66 -15.88 -8.94
CA LEU A 463 -6.70 -16.42 -7.98
C LEU A 463 -6.28 -17.84 -8.33
N GLY A 464 -7.23 -18.69 -8.71
CA GLY A 464 -6.98 -20.10 -9.05
C GLY A 464 -6.02 -20.34 -10.22
N HIS A 465 -5.75 -19.33 -11.05
CA HIS A 465 -4.80 -19.41 -12.16
C HIS A 465 -3.36 -19.02 -11.76
N ILE A 466 -3.16 -18.49 -10.56
CA ILE A 466 -1.86 -18.00 -10.07
C ILE A 466 -1.18 -19.08 -9.22
N SER A 467 -0.69 -20.13 -9.88
CA SER A 467 -0.11 -21.33 -9.25
C SER A 467 1.14 -21.10 -8.39
N SER A 468 1.71 -19.89 -8.41
CA SER A 468 2.82 -19.47 -7.56
C SER A 468 2.40 -19.04 -6.14
N LEU A 469 1.09 -18.89 -5.88
CA LEU A 469 0.61 -18.47 -4.57
C LEU A 469 0.97 -19.50 -3.48
N GLU A 470 1.67 -19.01 -2.46
CA GLU A 470 2.07 -19.78 -1.29
C GLU A 470 1.23 -19.42 -0.06
N SER A 471 0.71 -18.20 0.01
CA SER A 471 -0.12 -17.73 1.13
C SER A 471 -1.33 -16.96 0.64
N VAL A 472 -2.52 -17.42 1.03
CA VAL A 472 -3.79 -16.77 0.69
C VAL A 472 -4.58 -16.51 1.97
N LYS A 473 -4.88 -15.23 2.23
CA LYS A 473 -5.87 -14.81 3.23
C LYS A 473 -7.06 -14.16 2.54
N LEU A 474 -8.20 -14.83 2.60
CA LEU A 474 -9.41 -14.48 1.87
C LEU A 474 -10.58 -14.17 2.83
N GLU A 475 -10.87 -12.88 2.93
CA GLU A 475 -12.13 -12.33 3.41
C GLU A 475 -12.90 -11.75 2.22
N ALA A 476 -13.97 -12.44 1.84
CA ALA A 476 -14.94 -12.03 0.83
C ALA A 476 -16.34 -12.11 1.45
N SER A 477 -16.93 -10.97 1.78
CA SER A 477 -18.19 -10.88 2.54
C SER A 477 -19.39 -11.55 1.84
N GLY A 478 -19.35 -11.65 0.51
CA GLY A 478 -20.35 -12.33 -0.32
C GLY A 478 -20.07 -13.82 -0.61
N ILE A 479 -19.04 -14.43 0.00
CA ILE A 479 -18.56 -15.78 -0.36
C ILE A 479 -19.65 -16.86 -0.27
N GLN A 480 -19.58 -17.84 -1.19
CA GLN A 480 -20.51 -18.97 -1.30
C GLN A 480 -19.73 -20.27 -1.49
N ASP A 481 -20.36 -21.42 -1.18
CA ASP A 481 -19.70 -22.73 -1.28
C ASP A 481 -19.20 -23.06 -2.68
N ALA A 482 -19.87 -22.57 -3.73
CA ALA A 482 -19.45 -22.78 -5.12
C ALA A 482 -18.16 -22.02 -5.49
N TRP A 483 -17.73 -21.04 -4.69
CA TRP A 483 -16.60 -20.16 -5.05
C TRP A 483 -15.25 -20.71 -4.60
N VAL A 484 -15.19 -21.77 -3.80
CA VAL A 484 -13.92 -22.25 -3.21
C VAL A 484 -13.11 -23.16 -4.12
N ALA A 485 -13.74 -23.78 -5.13
CA ALA A 485 -13.09 -24.70 -6.06
C ALA A 485 -11.80 -24.16 -6.71
N PRO A 486 -11.72 -22.89 -7.15
CA PRO A 486 -10.50 -22.35 -7.78
C PRO A 486 -9.30 -22.34 -6.83
N LEU A 487 -9.50 -22.20 -5.52
CA LEU A 487 -8.43 -22.21 -4.52
C LEU A 487 -7.72 -23.57 -4.46
N LEU A 488 -8.40 -24.66 -4.83
CA LEU A 488 -7.85 -26.02 -4.82
C LEU A 488 -6.83 -26.27 -5.94
N LYS A 489 -6.78 -25.39 -6.96
CA LYS A 489 -5.77 -25.40 -8.03
C LYS A 489 -4.39 -24.96 -7.52
N LEU A 490 -4.31 -24.32 -6.35
CA LEU A 490 -3.09 -23.70 -5.81
C LEU A 490 -2.23 -24.71 -5.04
N LYS A 491 -1.52 -25.57 -5.77
CA LYS A 491 -0.75 -26.69 -5.17
C LYS A 491 0.51 -26.29 -4.40
N LYS A 492 0.94 -25.02 -4.49
CA LYS A 492 2.09 -24.47 -3.74
C LYS A 492 1.71 -23.79 -2.42
N LEU A 493 0.44 -23.86 -2.01
CA LEU A 493 -0.02 -23.25 -0.78
C LEU A 493 0.71 -23.85 0.44
N LYS A 494 1.29 -22.96 1.23
CA LYS A 494 1.84 -23.19 2.57
C LYS A 494 0.86 -22.74 3.67
N SER A 495 0.05 -21.73 3.34
CA SER A 495 -0.94 -21.15 4.25
C SER A 495 -2.22 -20.77 3.51
N LEU A 496 -3.36 -21.17 4.06
CA LEU A 496 -4.69 -20.78 3.58
C LEU A 496 -5.55 -20.31 4.76
N SER A 497 -6.12 -19.11 4.64
CA SER A 497 -7.10 -18.55 5.57
C SER A 497 -8.33 -18.11 4.80
N VAL A 498 -9.51 -18.65 5.16
CA VAL A 498 -10.80 -18.33 4.53
C VAL A 498 -11.81 -17.96 5.59
N SER A 499 -12.40 -16.76 5.47
CA SER A 499 -13.56 -16.35 6.27
C SER A 499 -14.84 -16.65 5.50
N GLY A 500 -15.68 -17.52 6.06
CA GLY A 500 -16.94 -17.95 5.48
C GLY A 500 -18.13 -17.03 5.77
N PHE A 501 -18.00 -16.04 6.65
CA PHE A 501 -19.06 -15.06 7.00
C PHE A 501 -20.44 -15.69 7.33
N GLY A 502 -20.46 -16.90 7.89
CA GLY A 502 -21.67 -17.67 8.17
C GLY A 502 -22.31 -18.35 6.95
N ARG A 503 -21.72 -18.18 5.76
CA ARG A 503 -22.27 -18.60 4.46
C ARG A 503 -21.76 -19.95 3.98
N LEU A 504 -20.52 -20.30 4.35
CA LEU A 504 -19.90 -21.58 4.00
C LEU A 504 -20.30 -22.69 4.97
N GLY A 505 -20.40 -23.91 4.45
CA GLY A 505 -20.76 -25.10 5.21
C GLY A 505 -20.13 -26.39 4.67
N ASP A 506 -20.85 -27.50 4.83
CA ASP A 506 -20.36 -28.85 4.50
C ASP A 506 -19.92 -28.98 3.04
N ALA A 507 -20.59 -28.29 2.10
CA ALA A 507 -20.23 -28.31 0.68
C ALA A 507 -18.83 -27.71 0.41
N SER A 508 -18.44 -26.66 1.12
CA SER A 508 -17.06 -26.13 1.05
C SER A 508 -16.06 -27.07 1.71
N LEU A 509 -16.41 -27.66 2.87
CA LEU A 509 -15.51 -28.56 3.59
C LEU A 509 -15.24 -29.86 2.82
N ALA A 510 -16.26 -30.41 2.16
CA ALA A 510 -16.12 -31.53 1.23
C ALA A 510 -15.20 -31.23 0.04
N GLN A 511 -15.12 -29.96 -0.39
CA GLN A 511 -14.16 -29.53 -1.40
C GLN A 511 -12.75 -29.36 -0.79
N PHE A 512 -12.65 -28.75 0.40
CA PHE A 512 -11.37 -28.52 1.08
C PHE A 512 -10.63 -29.78 1.53
N GLN A 513 -11.25 -30.97 1.53
CA GLN A 513 -10.51 -32.22 1.70
C GLN A 513 -9.39 -32.41 0.63
N GLN A 514 -9.57 -31.83 -0.56
CA GLN A 514 -8.58 -31.87 -1.66
C GLN A 514 -7.32 -31.03 -1.37
N LEU A 515 -7.32 -30.21 -0.30
CA LEU A 515 -6.10 -29.54 0.17
C LEU A 515 -5.02 -30.53 0.64
N SER A 516 -5.37 -31.82 0.82
CA SER A 516 -4.40 -32.89 1.03
C SER A 516 -3.41 -33.06 -0.14
N GLU A 517 -3.77 -32.55 -1.33
CA GLU A 517 -2.91 -32.51 -2.51
C GLU A 517 -1.91 -31.35 -2.50
N CYS A 518 -1.94 -30.47 -1.50
CA CYS A 518 -0.96 -29.40 -1.30
C CYS A 518 0.11 -29.88 -0.30
N PRO A 519 1.27 -30.39 -0.78
CA PRO A 519 2.23 -31.08 0.10
C PRO A 519 2.86 -30.16 1.16
N ASP A 520 2.97 -28.87 0.86
CA ASP A 520 3.60 -27.87 1.72
C ASP A 520 2.60 -27.13 2.62
N LEU A 521 1.30 -27.46 2.55
CA LEU A 521 0.27 -26.81 3.34
C LEU A 521 0.41 -27.21 4.81
N THR A 522 0.85 -26.25 5.62
CA THR A 522 1.11 -26.44 7.06
C THR A 522 0.20 -25.58 7.93
N ASN A 523 -0.43 -24.55 7.37
CA ASN A 523 -1.29 -23.63 8.10
C ASN A 523 -2.67 -23.51 7.45
N LEU A 524 -3.73 -23.81 8.21
CA LEU A 524 -5.10 -23.69 7.75
C LEU A 524 -5.96 -22.94 8.77
N GLU A 525 -6.59 -21.85 8.34
CA GLU A 525 -7.60 -21.12 9.11
C GLU A 525 -8.93 -21.11 8.36
N LEU A 526 -9.98 -21.59 9.02
CA LEU A 526 -11.34 -21.61 8.51
C LEU A 526 -12.23 -20.90 9.53
N ALA A 527 -12.64 -19.68 9.23
CA ALA A 527 -13.38 -18.82 10.15
C ALA A 527 -14.85 -18.68 9.72
N TYR A 528 -15.77 -18.75 10.68
CA TYR A 528 -17.20 -18.47 10.49
C TYR A 528 -17.90 -19.35 9.44
N PHE A 529 -17.67 -20.66 9.48
CA PHE A 529 -18.38 -21.65 8.66
C PHE A 529 -19.74 -22.00 9.30
N GLY A 530 -20.66 -21.02 9.31
CA GLY A 530 -21.91 -21.10 10.07
C GLY A 530 -22.90 -22.17 9.60
N LYS A 531 -22.76 -22.70 8.39
CA LYS A 531 -23.59 -23.79 7.87
C LYS A 531 -22.94 -25.17 8.00
N ALA A 532 -21.75 -25.25 8.59
CA ALA A 532 -21.05 -26.51 8.73
C ALA A 532 -21.58 -27.33 9.91
N THR A 533 -21.67 -28.64 9.71
CA THR A 533 -21.98 -29.65 10.72
C THR A 533 -20.73 -30.47 11.03
N ASP A 534 -20.79 -31.31 12.07
CA ASP A 534 -19.71 -32.25 12.38
C ASP A 534 -19.35 -33.12 11.16
N THR A 535 -20.35 -33.60 10.40
CA THR A 535 -20.14 -34.37 9.16
C THR A 535 -19.27 -33.63 8.12
N GLY A 536 -19.45 -32.32 8.00
CA GLY A 536 -18.63 -31.50 7.12
C GLY A 536 -17.20 -31.37 7.62
N TRP A 537 -17.01 -31.11 8.91
CA TRP A 537 -15.67 -30.99 9.51
C TRP A 537 -14.88 -32.30 9.50
N GLU A 538 -15.56 -33.45 9.60
CA GLU A 538 -14.95 -34.78 9.45
C GLU A 538 -14.21 -34.94 8.11
N GLN A 539 -14.66 -34.27 7.05
CA GLN A 539 -14.01 -34.33 5.72
C GLN A 539 -12.56 -33.84 5.75
N LEU A 540 -12.20 -33.01 6.73
CA LEU A 540 -10.85 -32.49 6.86
C LEU A 540 -9.88 -33.45 7.55
N ALA A 541 -10.33 -34.60 8.07
CA ALA A 541 -9.50 -35.55 8.82
C ALA A 541 -8.27 -36.06 8.05
N GLY A 542 -8.27 -35.97 6.71
CA GLY A 542 -7.14 -36.32 5.86
C GLY A 542 -5.97 -35.31 5.84
N LEU A 543 -6.15 -34.08 6.36
CA LEU A 543 -5.17 -32.98 6.26
C LEU A 543 -4.03 -33.08 7.29
N LYS A 544 -3.37 -34.25 7.36
CA LYS A 544 -2.40 -34.62 8.41
C LYS A 544 -1.06 -33.87 8.36
N ASN A 545 -0.83 -33.07 7.32
CA ASN A 545 0.38 -32.26 7.17
C ASN A 545 0.37 -30.95 7.95
N LEU A 546 -0.78 -30.55 8.50
CA LEU A 546 -0.92 -29.27 9.19
C LEU A 546 -0.09 -29.23 10.49
N GLU A 547 0.64 -28.13 10.67
CA GLU A 547 1.31 -27.74 11.92
C GLU A 547 0.45 -26.76 12.74
N SER A 548 -0.42 -26.00 12.07
CA SER A 548 -1.36 -25.05 12.67
C SER A 548 -2.75 -25.19 12.06
N PHE A 549 -3.77 -25.31 12.91
CA PHE A 549 -5.17 -25.37 12.49
C PHE A 549 -6.04 -24.41 13.32
N THR A 550 -6.83 -23.57 12.65
CA THR A 550 -7.68 -22.56 13.30
C THR A 550 -9.12 -22.69 12.79
N PRO A 551 -9.95 -23.52 13.44
CA PRO A 551 -11.38 -23.57 13.15
C PRO A 551 -12.13 -22.55 14.05
N ARG A 552 -12.36 -21.34 13.52
CA ARG A 552 -12.91 -20.19 14.25
C ARG A 552 -14.41 -20.00 13.97
N GLY A 553 -15.15 -19.46 14.94
CA GLY A 553 -16.47 -18.89 14.69
C GLY A 553 -17.55 -19.91 14.34
N ALA A 554 -17.38 -21.17 14.77
CA ALA A 554 -18.21 -22.29 14.35
C ALA A 554 -18.96 -22.88 15.55
N GLY A 555 -20.26 -23.15 15.35
CA GLY A 555 -21.18 -23.61 16.38
C GLY A 555 -21.18 -25.12 16.60
N TYR A 556 -20.07 -25.81 16.29
CA TYR A 556 -19.96 -27.26 16.46
C TYR A 556 -19.60 -27.64 17.90
N PRO A 557 -20.03 -28.81 18.42
CA PRO A 557 -19.57 -29.38 19.69
C PRO A 557 -18.15 -29.97 19.60
N GLY A 558 -17.67 -30.28 18.39
CA GLY A 558 -16.31 -30.75 18.12
C GLY A 558 -16.15 -32.26 18.18
N HIS A 559 -17.23 -33.03 18.09
CA HIS A 559 -17.18 -34.50 18.16
C HIS A 559 -16.56 -35.11 16.91
N PHE A 560 -16.63 -34.40 15.77
CA PHE A 560 -15.92 -34.78 14.53
C PHE A 560 -14.41 -35.03 14.70
N PHE A 561 -13.77 -34.42 15.72
CA PHE A 561 -12.36 -34.67 15.97
C PHE A 561 -12.06 -36.15 16.27
N ALA A 562 -13.05 -36.95 16.68
CA ALA A 562 -12.90 -38.39 16.84
C ALA A 562 -12.31 -39.09 15.60
N LYS A 563 -12.54 -38.54 14.40
CA LYS A 563 -12.04 -39.06 13.10
C LYS A 563 -10.62 -38.61 12.74
N PHE A 564 -10.00 -37.69 13.46
CA PHE A 564 -8.72 -37.04 13.10
C PHE A 564 -7.50 -37.90 13.48
N GLU A 565 -7.52 -39.17 13.11
CA GLU A 565 -6.47 -40.13 13.48
C GLU A 565 -5.13 -39.85 12.78
N GLY A 566 -4.04 -39.88 13.54
CA GLY A 566 -2.67 -39.77 13.02
C GLY A 566 -2.19 -38.34 12.75
N TRP A 567 -2.83 -37.32 13.34
CA TRP A 567 -2.39 -35.92 13.24
C TRP A 567 -1.21 -35.61 14.17
N THR A 568 -0.05 -36.17 13.86
CA THR A 568 1.15 -36.05 14.70
C THR A 568 1.97 -34.78 14.42
N LYS A 569 1.68 -34.04 13.35
CA LYS A 569 2.41 -32.80 13.00
C LYS A 569 1.82 -31.54 13.63
N LEU A 570 0.57 -31.60 14.09
CA LEU A 570 -0.13 -30.43 14.62
C LEU A 570 0.50 -29.98 15.95
N LYS A 571 1.00 -28.74 15.97
CA LYS A 571 1.61 -28.11 17.13
C LYS A 571 0.74 -27.02 17.72
N ARG A 572 -0.09 -26.37 16.90
CA ARG A 572 -0.90 -25.22 17.30
C ARG A 572 -2.34 -25.40 16.87
N ILE A 573 -3.27 -25.20 17.81
CA ILE A 573 -4.69 -25.16 17.48
C ILE A 573 -5.36 -23.95 18.14
N ASN A 574 -6.21 -23.26 17.37
CA ASN A 574 -6.86 -22.04 17.83
C ASN A 574 -8.38 -22.12 17.66
N PHE A 575 -9.05 -22.25 18.80
CA PHE A 575 -10.48 -22.15 18.93
C PHE A 575 -10.83 -20.75 19.43
N HIS A 576 -11.42 -19.94 18.55
CA HIS A 576 -11.96 -18.63 18.90
C HIS A 576 -13.44 -18.57 18.56
N SER A 577 -14.29 -18.15 19.49
CA SER A 577 -15.75 -18.07 19.31
C SER A 577 -16.34 -19.38 18.80
N ASN A 578 -16.17 -20.45 19.58
CA ASN A 578 -16.48 -21.81 19.19
C ASN A 578 -17.55 -22.44 20.10
N GLY A 579 -18.14 -23.55 19.65
CA GLY A 579 -19.09 -24.36 20.39
C GLY A 579 -18.50 -25.60 21.07
N LEU A 580 -17.17 -25.72 21.20
CA LEU A 580 -16.50 -26.92 21.69
C LEU A 580 -16.98 -27.29 23.10
N ASP A 581 -17.45 -28.53 23.28
CA ASP A 581 -17.81 -29.09 24.59
C ASP A 581 -16.70 -30.00 25.15
N ASP A 582 -16.90 -30.49 26.38
CA ASP A 582 -15.86 -31.25 27.09
C ASP A 582 -15.48 -32.56 26.37
N GLU A 583 -16.45 -33.24 25.74
CA GLU A 583 -16.20 -34.47 24.98
C GLU A 583 -15.44 -34.18 23.68
N GLY A 584 -15.87 -33.16 22.93
CA GLY A 584 -15.19 -32.68 21.74
C GLY A 584 -13.73 -32.29 22.02
N PHE A 585 -13.50 -31.57 23.12
CA PHE A 585 -12.15 -31.24 23.57
C PHE A 585 -11.35 -32.47 24.00
N GLY A 586 -12.00 -33.48 24.58
CA GLY A 586 -11.41 -34.79 24.83
C GLY A 586 -10.80 -35.40 23.56
N TYR A 587 -11.55 -35.41 22.45
CA TYR A 587 -11.05 -35.89 21.16
C TYR A 587 -9.87 -35.06 20.63
N VAL A 588 -9.89 -33.73 20.79
CA VAL A 588 -8.74 -32.85 20.45
C VAL A 588 -7.49 -33.31 21.21
N CYS A 589 -7.59 -33.53 22.52
CA CYS A 589 -6.47 -33.99 23.34
C CYS A 589 -5.98 -35.39 22.96
N ASP A 590 -6.89 -36.27 22.53
CA ASP A 590 -6.56 -37.65 22.13
C ASP A 590 -5.91 -37.76 20.75
N ARG A 591 -6.29 -36.88 19.82
CA ARG A 591 -5.89 -36.98 18.41
C ARG A 591 -4.67 -36.13 18.04
N PHE A 592 -4.36 -35.12 18.86
CA PHE A 592 -3.24 -34.20 18.62
C PHE A 592 -2.20 -34.26 19.77
N PRO A 593 -1.48 -35.38 19.93
CA PRO A 593 -0.59 -35.60 21.08
C PRO A 593 0.63 -34.68 21.12
N ASN A 594 0.95 -34.01 20.00
CA ASN A 594 2.11 -33.13 19.87
C ASN A 594 1.75 -31.64 19.94
N LEU A 595 0.55 -31.28 20.41
CA LEU A 595 0.19 -29.88 20.61
C LEU A 595 1.14 -29.21 21.62
N GLU A 596 1.70 -28.10 21.19
CA GLU A 596 2.55 -27.19 21.96
C GLU A 596 1.77 -25.96 22.42
N PHE A 597 0.74 -25.56 21.65
CA PHE A 597 -0.06 -24.38 21.95
C PHE A 597 -1.55 -24.58 21.67
N ILE A 598 -2.39 -24.20 22.63
CA ILE A 598 -3.84 -24.21 22.51
C ILE A 598 -4.40 -22.82 22.82
N LYS A 599 -5.35 -22.37 22.00
CA LYS A 599 -6.18 -21.21 22.30
C LYS A 599 -7.65 -21.62 22.38
N LEU A 600 -8.29 -21.30 23.51
CA LEU A 600 -9.68 -21.60 23.86
C LEU A 600 -10.41 -20.30 24.20
N TRP A 601 -10.51 -19.39 23.24
CA TRP A 601 -11.17 -18.11 23.44
C TRP A 601 -12.67 -18.16 23.14
N HIS A 602 -13.47 -17.62 24.05
CA HIS A 602 -14.93 -17.62 23.96
C HIS A 602 -15.51 -19.03 23.77
N SER A 603 -14.92 -20.04 24.43
CA SER A 603 -15.40 -21.42 24.42
C SER A 603 -16.48 -21.55 25.50
N LYS A 604 -17.74 -21.41 25.12
CA LYS A 604 -18.85 -21.20 26.08
C LYS A 604 -19.37 -22.50 26.72
N LEU A 605 -18.99 -23.67 26.20
CA LEU A 605 -19.51 -24.96 26.66
C LEU A 605 -18.52 -25.78 27.48
N LEU A 606 -17.22 -25.46 27.45
CA LEU A 606 -16.21 -26.14 28.27
C LEU A 606 -16.42 -25.87 29.77
N THR A 607 -16.26 -26.91 30.57
CA THR A 607 -16.35 -26.89 32.03
C THR A 607 -15.07 -27.45 32.65
N ASP A 608 -15.03 -27.59 33.98
CA ASP A 608 -13.89 -28.19 34.68
C ASP A 608 -13.69 -29.68 34.36
N ALA A 609 -14.67 -30.34 33.72
CA ALA A 609 -14.54 -31.73 33.28
C ALA A 609 -13.39 -31.91 32.26
N SER A 610 -13.13 -30.88 31.44
CA SER A 610 -12.01 -30.87 30.48
C SER A 610 -10.62 -30.94 31.11
N ALA A 611 -10.48 -30.71 32.43
CA ALA A 611 -9.20 -30.73 33.12
C ALA A 611 -8.45 -32.07 33.00
N GLU A 612 -9.19 -33.19 32.99
CA GLU A 612 -8.60 -34.53 32.88
C GLU A 612 -8.04 -34.80 31.47
N HIS A 613 -8.61 -34.15 30.45
CA HIS A 613 -8.13 -34.27 29.07
C HIS A 613 -6.81 -33.52 28.85
N LEU A 614 -6.65 -32.33 29.44
CA LEU A 614 -5.42 -31.53 29.32
C LEU A 614 -4.15 -32.29 29.72
N LYS A 615 -4.23 -33.17 30.72
CA LYS A 615 -3.08 -34.00 31.16
C LYS A 615 -2.46 -34.83 30.06
N LYS A 616 -3.21 -35.18 29.02
CA LYS A 616 -2.76 -36.03 27.92
C LYS A 616 -1.73 -35.32 27.04
N LEU A 617 -1.75 -33.98 27.02
CA LEU A 617 -0.92 -33.15 26.15
C LEU A 617 0.46 -32.86 26.74
N LYS A 618 1.32 -33.88 26.75
CA LYS A 618 2.63 -33.84 27.40
C LYS A 618 3.64 -32.84 26.80
N LYS A 619 3.35 -32.31 25.60
CA LYS A 619 4.18 -31.29 24.92
C LYS A 619 3.60 -29.87 25.02
N LEU A 620 2.47 -29.68 25.70
CA LEU A 620 1.82 -28.38 25.80
C LEU A 620 2.68 -27.43 26.63
N THR A 621 3.12 -26.34 26.02
CA THR A 621 3.92 -25.29 26.67
C THR A 621 3.16 -23.97 26.79
N GLY A 622 2.12 -23.76 25.99
CA GLY A 622 1.32 -22.53 26.00
C GLY A 622 -0.18 -22.77 25.93
N ILE A 623 -0.96 -22.05 26.74
CA ILE A 623 -2.42 -22.09 26.66
C ILE A 623 -3.05 -20.71 26.93
N GLU A 624 -4.08 -20.36 26.14
CA GLU A 624 -4.94 -19.20 26.38
C GLU A 624 -6.38 -19.65 26.58
N ILE A 625 -7.03 -19.24 27.67
CA ILE A 625 -8.34 -19.76 28.07
C ILE A 625 -9.29 -18.62 28.40
N SER A 626 -10.46 -18.62 27.77
CA SER A 626 -11.60 -17.77 28.07
C SER A 626 -12.86 -18.63 27.94
N CYS A 627 -13.23 -19.27 29.04
CA CYS A 627 -14.33 -20.25 29.13
C CYS A 627 -15.29 -19.83 30.24
N SER A 628 -16.47 -19.33 29.88
CA SER A 628 -17.40 -18.72 30.83
C SER A 628 -18.06 -19.69 31.81
N LYS A 629 -17.98 -21.01 31.57
CA LYS A 629 -18.57 -22.07 32.42
C LYS A 629 -17.53 -22.87 33.21
N ALA A 630 -16.25 -22.60 33.00
CA ALA A 630 -15.17 -23.25 33.73
C ALA A 630 -14.63 -22.32 34.82
N THR A 631 -13.99 -22.91 35.83
CA THR A 631 -13.32 -22.24 36.93
C THR A 631 -11.82 -22.52 36.87
N ALA A 632 -11.06 -22.16 37.91
CA ALA A 632 -9.68 -22.60 38.07
C ALA A 632 -9.53 -24.13 38.08
N GLY A 633 -10.62 -24.87 38.34
CA GLY A 633 -10.66 -26.34 38.24
C GLY A 633 -10.24 -26.88 36.88
N LEU A 634 -10.53 -26.18 35.77
CA LEU A 634 -10.09 -26.55 34.43
C LEU A 634 -8.56 -26.63 34.31
N VAL A 635 -7.84 -25.75 34.99
CA VAL A 635 -6.39 -25.61 34.86
C VAL A 635 -5.59 -26.32 35.96
N LYS A 636 -6.26 -27.04 36.87
CA LYS A 636 -5.65 -27.69 38.05
C LYS A 636 -4.47 -28.62 37.74
N HIS A 637 -4.41 -29.16 36.52
CA HIS A 637 -3.40 -30.11 36.07
C HIS A 637 -2.30 -29.51 35.18
N LEU A 638 -2.35 -28.21 34.87
CA LEU A 638 -1.30 -27.54 34.10
C LEU A 638 0.08 -27.60 34.78
N ARG A 639 0.12 -27.74 36.12
CA ARG A 639 1.34 -27.98 36.90
C ARG A 639 2.08 -29.28 36.57
N GLU A 640 1.41 -30.23 35.93
CA GLU A 640 1.96 -31.53 35.54
C GLU A 640 2.53 -31.51 34.11
N LEU A 641 2.45 -30.37 33.43
CA LEU A 641 2.85 -30.15 32.04
C LEU A 641 4.02 -29.16 31.97
N PRO A 642 4.81 -29.14 30.87
CA PRO A 642 5.95 -28.24 30.70
C PRO A 642 5.50 -26.81 30.34
N MET A 643 4.53 -26.26 31.05
CA MET A 643 3.90 -24.98 30.74
C MET A 643 4.87 -23.82 30.95
N GLU A 644 5.04 -23.00 29.93
CA GLU A 644 5.85 -21.78 29.92
C GLU A 644 4.99 -20.51 29.80
N TYR A 645 3.81 -20.62 29.20
CA TYR A 645 2.86 -19.52 29.01
C TYR A 645 1.42 -19.92 29.35
N VAL A 646 0.77 -19.10 30.18
CA VAL A 646 -0.65 -19.24 30.51
C VAL A 646 -1.33 -17.87 30.43
N ALA A 647 -2.43 -17.80 29.68
CA ALA A 647 -3.34 -16.66 29.71
C ALA A 647 -4.73 -17.11 30.17
N LEU A 648 -5.22 -16.52 31.26
CA LEU A 648 -6.55 -16.79 31.80
C LEU A 648 -7.38 -15.52 31.72
N GLU A 649 -8.47 -15.61 30.97
CA GLU A 649 -9.45 -14.54 30.80
C GLU A 649 -10.83 -14.99 31.34
N TYR A 650 -11.86 -14.16 31.12
CA TYR A 650 -13.25 -14.32 31.55
C TYR A 650 -13.70 -15.76 31.89
N GLY A 651 -14.24 -15.94 33.09
CA GLY A 651 -14.73 -17.23 33.61
C GLY A 651 -13.67 -17.96 34.44
N VAL A 652 -12.63 -18.47 33.79
CA VAL A 652 -11.64 -19.40 34.39
C VAL A 652 -10.81 -18.76 35.50
N ASN A 653 -10.58 -17.46 35.43
CA ASN A 653 -9.86 -16.73 36.48
C ASN A 653 -10.78 -16.13 37.56
N ALA A 654 -12.02 -16.60 37.69
CA ALA A 654 -12.94 -16.17 38.73
C ALA A 654 -13.28 -17.36 39.67
N PRO A 655 -13.00 -17.25 40.99
CA PRO A 655 -12.26 -16.17 41.65
C PRO A 655 -10.75 -16.21 41.29
N ALA A 656 -10.10 -15.04 41.29
CA ALA A 656 -8.70 -14.94 40.87
C ALA A 656 -7.71 -15.67 41.79
N ALA A 657 -8.05 -15.85 43.08
CA ALA A 657 -7.18 -16.51 44.05
C ALA A 657 -6.83 -17.96 43.63
N ASP A 658 -7.83 -18.76 43.27
CA ASP A 658 -7.65 -20.17 42.91
C ASP A 658 -6.80 -20.32 41.63
N ALA A 659 -7.00 -19.41 40.68
CA ALA A 659 -6.20 -19.34 39.46
C ALA A 659 -4.74 -18.97 39.77
N ILE A 660 -4.51 -18.01 40.67
CA ILE A 660 -3.16 -17.61 41.13
C ILE A 660 -2.45 -18.77 41.82
N ASP A 661 -3.14 -19.50 42.70
CA ASP A 661 -2.57 -20.66 43.38
C ASP A 661 -2.19 -21.76 42.40
N THR A 662 -3.02 -21.99 41.39
CA THR A 662 -2.74 -22.97 40.34
C THR A 662 -1.49 -22.61 39.54
N VAL A 663 -1.35 -21.35 39.08
CA VAL A 663 -0.19 -20.93 38.28
C VAL A 663 1.10 -20.86 39.10
N LYS A 664 1.02 -20.52 40.40
CA LYS A 664 2.17 -20.56 41.31
C LYS A 664 2.75 -21.96 41.46
N ALA A 665 1.91 -22.99 41.37
CA ALA A 665 2.34 -24.38 41.43
C ALA A 665 3.01 -24.88 40.13
N ILE A 666 3.11 -24.07 39.07
CA ILE A 666 3.76 -24.42 37.81
C ILE A 666 5.21 -23.91 37.81
N PRO A 667 6.22 -24.77 38.01
CA PRO A 667 7.62 -24.33 38.17
C PRO A 667 8.26 -23.82 36.86
N THR A 668 7.80 -24.33 35.72
CA THR A 668 8.30 -23.96 34.39
C THR A 668 7.69 -22.67 33.85
N LEU A 669 6.65 -22.13 34.50
CA LEU A 669 5.92 -20.98 34.00
C LEU A 669 6.79 -19.73 33.99
N ARG A 670 6.81 -19.00 32.87
CA ARG A 670 7.57 -17.76 32.70
C ARG A 670 6.68 -16.58 32.34
N ARG A 671 5.58 -16.82 31.63
CA ARG A 671 4.69 -15.77 31.12
C ARG A 671 3.26 -16.01 31.59
N LEU A 672 2.68 -15.03 32.25
CA LEU A 672 1.31 -15.09 32.77
C LEU A 672 0.50 -13.88 32.32
N LYS A 673 -0.70 -14.11 31.81
CA LYS A 673 -1.71 -13.07 31.55
C LYS A 673 -2.99 -13.37 32.33
N LEU A 674 -3.49 -12.39 33.08
CA LEU A 674 -4.75 -12.45 33.82
C LEU A 674 -5.65 -11.27 33.44
N SER A 675 -6.71 -11.51 32.65
CA SER A 675 -7.57 -10.44 32.13
C SER A 675 -9.07 -10.70 32.36
N GLY A 676 -9.92 -9.70 32.17
CA GLY A 676 -11.38 -9.84 32.28
C GLY A 676 -11.98 -9.44 33.64
N ASN A 677 -11.31 -9.73 34.75
CA ASN A 677 -11.70 -9.27 36.09
C ASN A 677 -10.60 -8.41 36.74
N PRO A 678 -10.91 -7.25 37.35
CA PRO A 678 -9.93 -6.45 38.07
C PRO A 678 -9.33 -7.23 39.25
N LEU A 679 -8.00 -7.21 39.39
CA LEU A 679 -7.33 -7.81 40.54
C LEU A 679 -7.52 -6.98 41.82
N THR A 680 -7.74 -7.66 42.95
CA THR A 680 -7.75 -7.05 44.29
C THR A 680 -6.34 -6.93 44.87
N ASP A 681 -6.18 -6.16 45.97
CA ASP A 681 -4.90 -6.06 46.70
C ASP A 681 -4.40 -7.41 47.22
N ALA A 682 -5.32 -8.27 47.67
CA ALA A 682 -4.99 -9.63 48.08
C ALA A 682 -4.45 -10.47 46.89
N ASN A 683 -5.01 -10.27 45.69
CA ASN A 683 -4.53 -10.96 44.49
C ASN A 683 -3.14 -10.47 44.06
N LEU A 684 -2.90 -9.16 44.09
CA LEU A 684 -1.57 -8.59 43.79
C LEU A 684 -0.51 -9.11 44.76
N THR A 685 -0.85 -9.16 46.06
CA THR A 685 0.02 -9.73 47.09
C THR A 685 0.31 -11.21 46.84
N ALA A 686 -0.70 -12.00 46.48
CA ALA A 686 -0.51 -13.42 46.18
C ALA A 686 0.38 -13.66 44.95
N LEU A 687 0.19 -12.85 43.90
CA LEU A 687 0.96 -12.89 42.65
C LEU A 687 2.41 -12.47 42.82
N ALA A 688 2.71 -11.55 43.74
CA ALA A 688 4.08 -11.16 44.06
C ALA A 688 4.94 -12.35 44.51
N GLY A 689 4.31 -13.41 45.04
CA GLY A 689 4.98 -14.66 45.38
C GLY A 689 5.25 -15.61 44.20
N ALA A 690 4.82 -15.29 42.98
CA ALA A 690 5.05 -16.09 41.77
C ALA A 690 6.40 -15.74 41.12
N THR A 691 7.49 -15.94 41.88
CA THR A 691 8.85 -15.51 41.51
C THR A 691 9.47 -16.29 40.35
N GLN A 692 8.83 -17.36 39.88
CA GLN A 692 9.24 -18.07 38.67
C GLN A 692 8.94 -17.27 37.38
N LEU A 693 8.04 -16.28 37.44
CA LEU A 693 7.63 -15.51 36.27
C LEU A 693 8.71 -14.52 35.84
N THR A 694 8.79 -14.29 34.52
CA THR A 694 9.59 -13.23 33.90
C THR A 694 8.71 -12.17 33.25
N GLU A 695 7.49 -12.51 32.84
CA GLU A 695 6.55 -11.58 32.24
C GLU A 695 5.17 -11.75 32.86
N LEU A 696 4.56 -10.63 33.25
CA LEU A 696 3.23 -10.59 33.83
C LEU A 696 2.38 -9.54 33.13
N SER A 697 1.16 -9.92 32.76
CA SER A 697 0.12 -9.02 32.26
C SER A 697 -1.13 -9.16 33.13
N PHE A 698 -1.70 -8.05 33.60
CA PHE A 698 -2.99 -8.09 34.28
C PHE A 698 -3.86 -6.87 34.04
N HIS A 699 -5.16 -7.08 34.25
CA HIS A 699 -6.19 -6.06 34.19
C HIS A 699 -6.42 -5.39 35.57
N VAL A 700 -6.49 -4.06 35.58
CA VAL A 700 -6.97 -3.26 36.72
C VAL A 700 -8.13 -2.36 36.31
N SER A 701 -9.07 -2.12 37.22
CA SER A 701 -10.12 -1.10 37.07
C SER A 701 -9.56 0.31 37.25
N ASP A 702 -8.63 0.43 38.17
CA ASP A 702 -7.98 1.64 38.64
C ASP A 702 -6.72 1.26 39.46
N LEU A 703 -5.82 2.22 39.62
CA LEU A 703 -4.58 2.04 40.35
C LEU A 703 -4.30 3.29 41.20
N PRO A 704 -4.98 3.43 42.35
CA PRO A 704 -4.84 4.60 43.21
C PRO A 704 -3.47 4.61 43.91
N ASP A 705 -3.04 5.78 44.38
CA ASP A 705 -1.68 5.99 44.91
C ASP A 705 -1.37 5.06 46.11
N GLU A 706 -2.36 4.66 46.91
CA GLU A 706 -2.18 3.73 48.04
C GLU A 706 -1.83 2.30 47.58
N ARG A 707 -2.21 1.91 46.36
CA ARG A 707 -1.94 0.59 45.79
C ARG A 707 -0.58 0.52 45.11
N LEU A 708 -0.01 1.65 44.69
CA LEU A 708 1.25 1.71 43.94
C LEU A 708 2.42 1.00 44.65
N PRO A 709 2.66 1.18 45.96
CA PRO A 709 3.82 0.55 46.62
C PRO A 709 3.87 -0.98 46.49
N GLN A 710 2.72 -1.65 46.36
CA GLN A 710 2.66 -3.10 46.18
C GLN A 710 3.34 -3.55 44.87
N LEU A 711 3.36 -2.70 43.84
CA LEU A 711 3.96 -3.04 42.55
C LEU A 711 5.48 -3.19 42.62
N LYS A 712 6.13 -2.63 43.64
CA LYS A 712 7.57 -2.83 43.91
C LYS A 712 7.91 -4.32 44.08
N ALA A 713 6.97 -5.13 44.58
CA ALA A 713 7.16 -6.56 44.77
C ALA A 713 7.39 -7.32 43.45
N PHE A 714 7.01 -6.74 42.30
CA PHE A 714 7.25 -7.31 40.97
C PHE A 714 8.61 -6.94 40.35
N SER A 715 9.55 -6.40 41.14
CA SER A 715 10.90 -6.03 40.67
C SER A 715 11.73 -7.21 40.13
N PHE A 716 11.28 -8.45 40.33
CA PHE A 716 11.92 -9.65 39.81
C PHE A 716 11.57 -9.92 38.33
N LEU A 717 10.52 -9.28 37.79
CA LEU A 717 10.10 -9.46 36.40
C LEU A 717 11.08 -8.82 35.42
N LYS A 718 11.03 -9.27 34.17
CA LYS A 718 11.62 -8.57 33.02
C LYS A 718 10.62 -7.60 32.39
N SER A 719 9.36 -8.02 32.27
CA SER A 719 8.28 -7.21 31.67
C SER A 719 7.01 -7.25 32.52
N LEU A 720 6.34 -6.10 32.62
CA LEU A 720 5.06 -5.94 33.29
C LEU A 720 4.11 -5.14 32.39
N ARG A 721 2.97 -5.73 32.04
CA ARG A 721 1.91 -5.07 31.29
C ARG A 721 0.69 -4.84 32.18
N ILE A 722 0.23 -3.59 32.27
CA ILE A 722 -0.97 -3.23 33.01
C ILE A 722 -2.03 -2.74 32.02
N ASP A 723 -3.12 -3.50 31.93
CA ASP A 723 -4.25 -3.20 31.05
C ASP A 723 -5.35 -2.50 31.87
N SER A 724 -5.84 -1.35 31.39
CA SER A 724 -6.91 -0.57 32.04
C SER A 724 -7.97 -0.13 31.01
N PRO A 725 -8.79 -1.06 30.51
CA PRO A 725 -9.58 -0.87 29.31
C PRO A 725 -10.77 0.08 29.45
N LYS A 726 -11.26 0.30 30.67
CA LYS A 726 -12.34 1.27 30.91
C LYS A 726 -11.83 2.71 31.05
N LYS A 727 -10.63 2.89 31.62
CA LYS A 727 -10.07 4.21 31.92
C LYS A 727 -8.55 4.15 31.82
N PRO A 728 -7.93 4.85 30.87
CA PRO A 728 -6.47 4.93 30.77
C PRO A 728 -5.84 5.42 32.07
N LEU A 729 -4.73 4.82 32.49
CA LEU A 729 -3.96 5.33 33.62
C LEU A 729 -3.34 6.68 33.25
N SER A 730 -3.35 7.64 34.17
CA SER A 730 -2.77 8.96 33.92
C SER A 730 -1.25 8.87 33.66
N PRO A 731 -0.66 9.77 32.86
CA PRO A 731 0.80 9.80 32.66
C PRO A 731 1.59 9.88 33.96
N GLU A 732 1.06 10.58 34.97
CA GLU A 732 1.64 10.67 36.31
C GLU A 732 1.66 9.30 37.01
N THR A 733 0.54 8.59 37.04
CA THR A 733 0.45 7.23 37.61
C THR A 733 1.39 6.29 36.86
N GLN A 734 1.43 6.35 35.52
CA GLN A 734 2.33 5.54 34.70
C GLN A 734 3.81 5.80 35.04
N ALA A 735 4.19 7.07 35.25
CA ALA A 735 5.54 7.44 35.66
C ALA A 735 5.88 6.94 37.07
N LYS A 736 4.95 7.05 38.03
CA LYS A 736 5.11 6.52 39.39
C LYS A 736 5.32 4.99 39.38
N VAL A 737 4.55 4.25 38.59
CA VAL A 737 4.71 2.79 38.42
C VAL A 737 6.09 2.45 37.87
N LYS A 738 6.52 3.11 36.78
CA LYS A 738 7.85 2.90 36.18
C LYS A 738 8.98 3.18 37.18
N ALA A 739 8.83 4.20 38.02
CA ALA A 739 9.82 4.55 39.04
C ALA A 739 9.93 3.50 40.16
N LEU A 740 8.86 2.77 40.47
CA LEU A 740 8.85 1.72 41.50
C LEU A 740 9.57 0.44 41.09
N VAL A 741 9.62 0.16 39.78
CA VAL A 741 10.26 -1.03 39.20
C VAL A 741 11.19 -0.64 38.05
N PRO A 742 12.27 0.13 38.32
CA PRO A 742 13.06 0.81 37.29
C PRO A 742 13.85 -0.12 36.35
N LYS A 743 13.94 -1.41 36.67
CA LYS A 743 14.60 -2.45 35.86
C LYS A 743 13.63 -3.31 35.05
N VAL A 744 12.33 -3.07 35.19
CA VAL A 744 11.26 -3.82 34.52
C VAL A 744 10.76 -3.00 33.33
N GLU A 745 10.59 -3.65 32.18
CA GLU A 745 9.93 -3.03 31.04
C GLU A 745 8.43 -2.94 31.31
N VAL A 746 7.94 -1.74 31.63
CA VAL A 746 6.52 -1.51 31.93
C VAL A 746 5.79 -0.94 30.72
N THR A 747 4.76 -1.64 30.28
CA THR A 747 3.84 -1.19 29.22
C THR A 747 2.41 -1.03 29.76
N PHE A 748 1.69 -0.07 29.19
CA PHE A 748 0.30 0.22 29.55
C PHE A 748 -0.56 0.10 28.30
N SER A 749 -1.78 -0.42 28.46
CA SER A 749 -2.74 -0.42 27.36
C SER A 749 -4.17 -0.15 27.81
N ASN A 750 -4.94 0.34 26.85
CA ASN A 750 -6.37 0.61 26.96
C ASN A 750 -7.13 -0.41 26.12
#